data_AF-N8VIT8-F1
#
_entry.id   AF-N8VIT8-F1
#
_cell.length_a   1.000
_cell.length_b   1.000
_cell.length_c   1.000
_cell.angle_alpha   90.00
_cell.angle_beta   90.00
_cell.angle_gamma   90.00
#
_symmetry.space_group_name_H-M   'P 1'
#
loop_
_entity.id
_entity.type
_entity.pdbx_description
1 polymer ?
#
loop_
_entity_poly.entity_id
_entity_poly.type
_entity_poly.pdbx_seq_one_letter_code
_entity_poly.pdbx_strand_id
1 'polypeptide(L)'
;MSTNLEFDFSEKFKFIDLFAGIGGFHLALSQLGMQCVFASEFDEHARKTYLKNHKIDEKDFNRDIRSVSYELIPEHDILCGGFPCQAFSHAGKREGLIDGAKSERGNLFYCILEILSKKRPRAFILENVRGLVNHDEGRTFQIIRHELESLNYSVHYKILKASEYGRPQHRPRIFIVGFNKDLVETQQAFQFPAPVPLKLNMSDVWEAECSREIGFTLRVGGKSSPINDRRNWDGYLVNHEVRRLTPKQGKRMMGFPDDFEFPVNQTQAMKQLGNSVCVDVVYHVAKAVQNYLQQHTIQRTEEKDLMKFNKGEWSELYAFLKLMHDKKLSFGNARLEEKQPNEFIKIYALQHIGSSKFYVIGDDHLKIIEGNQTFDLGSIQHILNDEVLAQIKNTILNPETKTFNIEQQSLLELLKISSFKGNSYTKADLNISFEFQNQSYRYDPLGIKSFLGSAPTLLNAGSTTNFIYEVKNFRGTLQDVNQIETSSKIKDRLTKIEELGGQLEFYKCENDVFNDNLRKADSLMPEYLAETVLKYYKGQGRYLRDLVDDEIKTIRVKDFLKAILLGMFSGTPWDGAYTCNGLVVVRKDGDLLLYHVIKDADLKEYLFLNTKLDTASSTRHRFGTIYQETNGKYYFKLNLQIRNT
;
A
#
# COMPACT_ATOMS: atom_id res chain seq x y z
N MET A 1 0.92 -31.29 -43.54
CA MET A 1 1.56 -30.01 -43.18
C MET A 1 0.85 -29.52 -41.94
N SER A 2 1.39 -29.86 -40.77
CA SER A 2 0.76 -29.58 -39.49
C SER A 2 1.54 -28.44 -38.83
N THR A 3 0.90 -27.28 -38.75
CA THR A 3 1.35 -26.11 -37.99
C THR A 3 1.26 -26.42 -36.50
N ASN A 4 2.39 -26.61 -35.84
CA ASN A 4 2.47 -26.56 -34.39
C ASN A 4 2.41 -25.10 -33.94
N LEU A 5 1.24 -24.70 -33.42
CA LEU A 5 1.11 -23.56 -32.52
C LEU A 5 1.57 -24.04 -31.13
N GLU A 6 2.84 -23.80 -30.80
CA GLU A 6 3.30 -23.88 -29.42
C GLU A 6 2.73 -22.69 -28.64
N PHE A 7 1.81 -22.97 -27.72
CA PHE A 7 1.39 -22.01 -26.71
C PHE A 7 2.45 -21.98 -25.60
N ASP A 8 3.22 -20.90 -25.53
CA ASP A 8 4.13 -20.60 -24.41
C ASP A 8 3.30 -20.20 -23.17
N PHE A 9 3.16 -21.12 -22.22
CA PHE A 9 2.51 -20.92 -20.92
C PHE A 9 3.50 -20.55 -19.80
N SER A 10 4.62 -19.89 -20.10
CA SER A 10 5.38 -19.21 -19.04
C SER A 10 4.65 -17.94 -18.61
N GLU A 11 4.15 -17.89 -17.37
CA GLU A 11 3.54 -16.66 -16.84
C GLU A 11 4.54 -15.51 -16.90
N LYS A 12 4.19 -14.46 -17.65
CA LYS A 12 5.01 -13.24 -17.75
C LYS A 12 5.07 -12.56 -16.38
N PHE A 13 6.27 -12.23 -15.91
CA PHE A 13 6.44 -11.40 -14.72
C PHE A 13 5.67 -10.08 -14.88
N LYS A 14 4.90 -9.72 -13.85
CA LYS A 14 4.15 -8.46 -13.79
C LYS A 14 4.94 -7.43 -13.01
N PHE A 15 4.92 -6.17 -13.44
CA PHE A 15 5.57 -5.08 -12.72
C PHE A 15 4.70 -3.83 -12.67
N ILE A 16 5.03 -2.95 -11.73
CA ILE A 16 4.46 -1.61 -11.65
C ILE A 16 5.55 -0.54 -11.81
N ASP A 17 5.21 0.58 -12.45
CA ASP A 17 6.14 1.69 -12.73
C ASP A 17 5.72 2.95 -11.96
N LEU A 18 6.31 3.17 -10.78
CA LEU A 18 6.05 4.34 -9.94
C LEU A 18 6.99 5.48 -10.30
N PHE A 19 6.47 6.71 -10.30
CA PHE A 19 7.24 7.89 -10.75
C PHE A 19 7.72 7.70 -12.19
N ALA A 20 6.80 7.22 -13.04
CA ALA A 20 7.12 6.59 -14.30
C ALA A 20 7.83 7.53 -15.30
N GLY A 21 7.61 8.84 -15.17
CA GLY A 21 8.10 9.84 -16.10
C GLY A 21 7.61 9.53 -17.51
N ILE A 22 8.55 9.25 -18.41
CA ILE A 22 8.29 8.85 -19.79
C ILE A 22 8.38 7.33 -20.01
N GLY A 23 8.42 6.53 -18.93
CA GLY A 23 8.39 5.07 -18.97
C GLY A 23 9.72 4.43 -19.33
N GLY A 24 10.82 4.91 -18.75
CA GLY A 24 12.14 4.30 -18.93
C GLY A 24 12.23 2.90 -18.31
N PHE A 25 11.61 2.69 -17.14
CA PHE A 25 11.43 1.36 -16.55
C PHE A 25 10.49 0.51 -17.38
N HIS A 26 9.30 1.04 -17.73
CA HIS A 26 8.36 0.34 -18.62
C HIS A 26 9.04 -0.23 -19.86
N LEU A 27 9.74 0.62 -20.61
CA LEU A 27 10.41 0.22 -21.84
C LEU A 27 11.43 -0.91 -21.60
N ALA A 28 12.28 -0.77 -20.58
CA ALA A 28 13.33 -1.75 -20.30
C ALA A 28 12.78 -3.11 -19.86
N LEU A 29 11.75 -3.13 -19.02
CA LEU A 29 11.16 -4.38 -18.52
C LEU A 29 10.27 -5.04 -19.58
N SER A 30 9.55 -4.27 -20.40
CA SER A 30 8.79 -4.82 -21.53
C SER A 30 9.68 -5.45 -22.59
N GLN A 31 10.89 -4.93 -22.82
CA GLN A 31 11.89 -5.59 -23.68
C GLN A 31 12.35 -6.96 -23.17
N LEU A 32 12.17 -7.25 -21.87
CA LEU A 32 12.42 -8.56 -21.26
C LEU A 32 11.17 -9.47 -21.24
N GLY A 33 10.08 -9.06 -21.91
CA GLY A 33 8.83 -9.80 -21.96
C GLY A 33 7.93 -9.62 -20.74
N MET A 34 8.27 -8.73 -19.81
CA MET A 34 7.47 -8.47 -18.61
C MET A 34 6.27 -7.55 -18.91
N GLN A 35 5.20 -7.69 -18.12
CA GLN A 35 3.97 -6.92 -18.29
C GLN A 35 3.85 -5.79 -17.26
N CYS A 36 3.71 -4.55 -17.71
CA CYS A 36 3.33 -3.43 -16.83
C CYS A 36 1.85 -3.55 -16.49
N VAL A 37 1.50 -3.63 -15.21
CA VAL A 37 0.10 -3.73 -14.74
C VAL A 37 -0.41 -2.48 -14.03
N PHE A 38 0.48 -1.56 -13.67
CA PHE A 38 0.13 -0.27 -13.08
C PHE A 38 1.25 0.74 -13.26
N ALA A 39 0.92 2.01 -13.45
CA ALA A 39 1.89 3.09 -13.44
C ALA A 39 1.36 4.33 -12.73
N SER A 40 2.26 5.16 -12.19
CA SER A 40 1.91 6.42 -11.55
C SER A 40 2.84 7.56 -12.00
N GLU A 41 2.25 8.63 -12.53
CA GLU A 41 2.97 9.84 -12.97
C GLU A 41 2.10 11.09 -12.77
N PHE A 42 2.68 12.11 -12.14
CA PHE A 42 2.00 13.35 -11.75
C PHE A 42 2.10 14.45 -12.80
N ASP A 43 3.24 14.60 -13.47
CA ASP A 43 3.49 15.65 -14.46
C ASP A 43 2.69 15.38 -15.74
N GLU A 44 1.81 16.32 -16.10
CA GLU A 44 0.89 16.17 -17.23
C GLU A 44 1.62 16.00 -18.58
N HIS A 45 2.77 16.66 -18.75
CA HIS A 45 3.57 16.53 -19.98
C HIS A 45 4.21 15.15 -20.08
N ALA A 46 4.73 14.63 -18.97
CA ALA A 46 5.27 13.27 -18.87
C ALA A 46 4.18 12.23 -19.15
N ARG A 47 2.97 12.39 -18.56
CA ARG A 47 1.82 11.52 -18.84
C ARG A 47 1.45 11.47 -20.32
N LYS A 48 1.38 12.63 -20.99
CA LYS A 48 1.12 12.71 -22.45
C LYS A 48 2.17 11.93 -23.24
N THR A 49 3.43 12.04 -22.85
CA THR A 49 4.54 11.33 -23.50
C THR A 49 4.49 9.83 -23.21
N TYR A 50 4.17 9.44 -21.97
CA TYR A 50 4.03 8.05 -21.57
C TYR A 50 2.93 7.34 -22.39
N LEU A 51 1.72 7.90 -22.43
CA LEU A 51 0.57 7.34 -23.15
C LEU A 51 0.77 7.26 -24.66
N LYS A 52 1.64 8.12 -25.20
CA LYS A 52 1.97 8.11 -26.63
C LYS A 52 2.87 6.92 -27.02
N ASN A 53 3.64 6.40 -26.08
CA ASN A 53 4.65 5.36 -26.34
C ASN A 53 4.34 4.00 -25.68
N HIS A 54 3.51 3.99 -24.62
CA HIS A 54 3.22 2.79 -23.84
C HIS A 54 1.72 2.53 -23.78
N LYS A 55 1.32 1.26 -23.85
CA LYS A 55 -0.08 0.84 -23.71
C LYS A 55 -0.37 0.54 -22.24
N ILE A 56 -1.28 1.29 -21.65
CA ILE A 56 -1.81 1.06 -20.30
C ILE A 56 -3.25 1.57 -20.23
N ASP A 57 -4.12 0.86 -19.52
CA ASP A 57 -5.49 1.31 -19.31
C ASP A 57 -5.51 2.54 -18.39
N GLU A 58 -6.44 3.47 -18.63
CA GLU A 58 -6.53 4.71 -17.84
C GLU A 58 -6.76 4.45 -16.35
N LYS A 59 -7.54 3.40 -16.02
CA LYS A 59 -7.78 2.96 -14.63
C LYS A 59 -6.51 2.52 -13.91
N ASP A 60 -5.51 2.03 -14.65
CA ASP A 60 -4.25 1.50 -14.15
C ASP A 60 -3.11 2.54 -14.27
N PHE A 61 -3.40 3.74 -14.80
CA PHE A 61 -2.47 4.85 -14.90
C PHE A 61 -2.82 5.99 -13.94
N ASN A 62 -2.48 5.80 -12.67
CA ASN A 62 -2.74 6.76 -11.61
C ASN A 62 -2.00 8.11 -11.81
N ARG A 63 -2.63 9.21 -11.42
CA ARG A 63 -2.04 10.57 -11.47
C ARG A 63 -1.19 10.89 -10.25
N ASP A 64 -1.70 10.61 -9.06
CA ASP A 64 -1.01 10.92 -7.81
C ASP A 64 -0.94 9.69 -6.91
N ILE A 65 0.28 9.21 -6.69
CA ILE A 65 0.55 8.01 -5.87
C ILE A 65 0.13 8.18 -4.41
N ARG A 66 -0.18 9.40 -3.98
CA ARG A 66 -0.63 9.71 -2.61
C ARG A 66 -2.13 9.53 -2.43
N SER A 67 -2.89 9.65 -3.51
CA SER A 67 -4.35 9.58 -3.50
C SER A 67 -4.89 8.19 -3.86
N VAL A 68 -4.06 7.31 -4.43
CA VAL A 68 -4.47 5.95 -4.75
C VAL A 68 -4.67 5.10 -3.50
N SER A 69 -5.73 4.32 -3.49
CA SER A 69 -5.90 3.20 -2.57
C SER A 69 -4.93 2.10 -2.95
N TYR A 70 -3.92 1.86 -2.11
CA TYR A 70 -2.89 0.84 -2.38
C TYR A 70 -3.44 -0.57 -2.51
N GLU A 71 -4.62 -0.83 -1.95
CA GLU A 71 -5.40 -2.06 -2.10
C GLU A 71 -5.79 -2.32 -3.55
N LEU A 72 -6.11 -1.27 -4.30
CA LEU A 72 -6.55 -1.33 -5.70
C LEU A 72 -5.38 -1.50 -6.69
N ILE A 73 -4.13 -1.35 -6.25
CA ILE A 73 -2.97 -1.61 -7.12
C ILE A 73 -2.95 -3.12 -7.44
N PRO A 74 -2.90 -3.52 -8.72
CA PRO A 74 -2.85 -4.93 -9.09
C PRO A 74 -1.69 -5.70 -8.45
N GLU A 75 -1.89 -7.00 -8.24
CA GLU A 75 -0.81 -7.89 -7.82
C GLU A 75 0.32 -7.91 -8.87
N HIS A 76 1.55 -7.88 -8.40
CA HIS A 76 2.74 -7.73 -9.23
C HIS A 76 3.96 -8.38 -8.59
N ASP A 77 4.93 -8.74 -9.42
CA ASP A 77 6.16 -9.40 -8.99
C ASP A 77 7.28 -8.42 -8.69
N ILE A 78 7.31 -7.31 -9.42
CA ILE A 78 8.38 -6.32 -9.35
C ILE A 78 7.81 -4.91 -9.22
N LEU A 79 8.21 -4.20 -8.18
CA LEU A 79 7.93 -2.76 -8.05
C LEU A 79 9.11 -1.94 -8.57
N CYS A 80 8.88 -1.06 -9.55
CA CYS A 80 9.90 -0.15 -10.07
C CYS A 80 9.64 1.30 -9.65
N GLY A 81 10.69 2.09 -9.44
CA GLY A 81 10.51 3.54 -9.36
C GLY A 81 11.78 4.40 -9.21
N GLY A 82 11.83 5.47 -10.00
CA GLY A 82 12.85 6.53 -9.89
C GLY A 82 12.35 7.67 -9.00
N PHE A 83 12.39 7.48 -7.69
CA PHE A 83 11.70 8.39 -6.76
C PHE A 83 12.46 9.72 -6.56
N PRO A 84 11.76 10.87 -6.44
CA PRO A 84 12.40 12.14 -6.13
C PRO A 84 13.08 12.13 -4.74
N CYS A 85 14.40 12.32 -4.68
CA CYS A 85 15.18 12.37 -3.44
C CYS A 85 15.15 13.72 -2.70
N GLN A 86 14.44 14.72 -3.23
CA GLN A 86 14.55 16.12 -2.76
C GLN A 86 14.20 16.30 -1.27
N ALA A 87 13.35 15.45 -0.70
CA ALA A 87 12.91 15.54 0.69
C ALA A 87 13.98 15.13 1.72
N PHE A 88 14.97 14.32 1.33
CA PHE A 88 15.98 13.86 2.30
C PHE A 88 17.10 14.88 2.54
N SER A 89 17.20 15.92 1.69
CA SER A 89 18.18 17.03 1.77
C SER A 89 18.30 17.68 3.14
N HIS A 90 17.21 17.66 3.90
CA HIS A 90 17.11 18.30 5.19
C HIS A 90 17.16 17.32 6.37
N ALA A 91 17.18 15.99 6.15
CA ALA A 91 17.01 14.96 7.21
C ALA A 91 18.19 14.82 8.19
N GLY A 92 19.30 15.52 7.91
CA GLY A 92 20.51 15.53 8.72
C GLY A 92 20.54 16.39 9.93
N LYS A 93 19.86 17.50 9.82
CA LYS A 93 19.23 18.07 10.99
C LYS A 93 17.91 17.30 11.05
N ARG A 94 17.34 16.97 12.20
CA ARG A 94 15.98 16.37 12.25
C ARG A 94 14.89 17.29 11.64
N GLU A 95 15.29 18.37 10.97
CA GLU A 95 14.58 19.36 10.17
C GLU A 95 14.10 18.85 8.79
N GLY A 96 14.52 17.68 8.30
CA GLY A 96 14.02 17.15 7.01
C GLY A 96 12.60 16.61 7.03
N LEU A 97 12.09 16.36 8.24
CA LEU A 97 10.67 16.15 8.49
C LEU A 97 9.87 17.47 8.32
N ILE A 98 10.56 18.62 8.33
CA ILE A 98 10.03 19.99 8.38
C ILE A 98 10.04 20.66 6.99
N ASP A 99 10.99 20.38 6.09
CA ASP A 99 11.01 21.00 4.75
C ASP A 99 10.24 20.23 3.67
N GLY A 100 9.84 18.97 3.93
CA GLY A 100 8.76 18.31 3.16
C GLY A 100 7.41 19.04 3.26
N ALA A 101 7.34 20.01 4.17
CA ALA A 101 6.22 20.89 4.48
C ALA A 101 6.21 22.20 3.65
N LYS A 102 7.14 22.37 2.70
CA LYS A 102 7.15 23.53 1.77
C LYS A 102 6.63 23.23 0.37
N SER A 103 6.16 22.00 0.08
CA SER A 103 5.48 21.72 -1.20
C SER A 103 4.69 20.41 -1.17
N GLU A 104 3.83 20.23 -2.19
CA GLU A 104 3.20 18.96 -2.61
C GLU A 104 4.17 17.77 -2.80
N ARG A 105 5.43 17.80 -2.35
CA ARG A 105 6.44 16.74 -2.48
C ARG A 105 6.70 16.00 -1.15
N GLY A 106 5.68 15.90 -0.28
CA GLY A 106 5.73 15.12 0.96
C GLY A 106 6.21 13.68 0.72
N ASN A 107 7.21 13.25 1.51
CA ASN A 107 8.13 12.13 1.28
C ASN A 107 7.53 10.92 0.51
N LEU A 108 7.75 10.92 -0.81
CA LEU A 108 7.25 9.94 -1.78
C LEU A 108 7.82 8.54 -1.59
N PHE A 109 8.95 8.41 -0.88
CA PHE A 109 9.51 7.12 -0.53
C PHE A 109 8.61 6.33 0.44
N TYR A 110 7.88 7.01 1.34
CA TYR A 110 6.92 6.32 2.21
C TYR A 110 5.74 5.73 1.43
N CYS A 111 5.35 6.32 0.28
CA CYS A 111 4.37 5.68 -0.60
C CYS A 111 4.89 4.34 -1.13
N ILE A 112 6.18 4.26 -1.49
CA ILE A 112 6.81 2.99 -1.89
C ILE A 112 6.74 1.99 -0.73
N LEU A 113 7.12 2.40 0.48
CA LEU A 113 7.09 1.52 1.67
C LEU A 113 5.67 1.03 1.99
N GLU A 114 4.66 1.89 1.89
CA GLU A 114 3.27 1.48 2.09
C GLU A 114 2.83 0.45 1.03
N ILE A 115 3.17 0.64 -0.24
CA ILE A 115 2.86 -0.32 -1.31
C ILE A 115 3.61 -1.64 -1.08
N LEU A 116 4.91 -1.62 -0.80
CA LEU A 116 5.70 -2.82 -0.50
C LEU A 116 5.14 -3.58 0.71
N SER A 117 4.69 -2.87 1.74
CA SER A 117 4.12 -3.48 2.94
C SER A 117 2.79 -4.20 2.67
N LYS A 118 1.97 -3.67 1.75
CA LYS A 118 0.64 -4.23 1.43
C LYS A 118 0.70 -5.28 0.33
N LYS A 119 1.41 -5.01 -0.76
CA LYS A 119 1.44 -5.83 -1.97
C LYS A 119 2.53 -6.90 -1.96
N ARG A 120 3.53 -6.77 -1.07
CA ARG A 120 4.57 -7.78 -0.84
C ARG A 120 5.19 -8.38 -2.13
N PRO A 121 5.51 -7.58 -3.18
CA PRO A 121 6.05 -8.12 -4.44
C PRO A 121 7.35 -8.90 -4.20
N ARG A 122 7.65 -9.85 -5.08
CA ARG A 122 8.86 -10.70 -5.00
C ARG A 122 10.14 -9.87 -5.01
N ALA A 123 10.17 -8.77 -5.77
CA ALA A 123 11.30 -7.86 -5.83
C ALA A 123 10.90 -6.38 -5.98
N PHE A 124 11.87 -5.49 -5.78
CA PHE A 124 11.78 -4.09 -6.19
C PHE A 124 13.07 -3.61 -6.85
N ILE A 125 12.95 -2.60 -7.72
CA ILE A 125 14.05 -1.89 -8.39
C ILE A 125 13.83 -0.39 -8.25
N LEU A 126 14.63 0.27 -7.41
CA LEU A 126 14.59 1.71 -7.22
C LEU A 126 15.83 2.38 -7.79
N GLU A 127 15.67 3.57 -8.34
CA GLU A 127 16.77 4.38 -8.89
C GLU A 127 16.84 5.73 -8.19
N ASN A 128 18.06 6.23 -8.01
CA ASN A 128 18.29 7.61 -7.58
C ASN A 128 19.65 8.18 -8.03
N VAL A 129 19.86 9.47 -7.76
CA VAL A 129 21.16 10.13 -7.99
C VAL A 129 22.25 9.53 -7.11
N ARG A 130 23.48 9.41 -7.64
CA ARG A 130 24.63 8.84 -6.91
C ARG A 130 24.90 9.48 -5.54
N GLY A 131 24.51 10.75 -5.38
CA GLY A 131 24.72 11.51 -4.15
C GLY A 131 23.92 10.98 -2.97
N LEU A 132 22.88 10.18 -3.19
CA LEU A 132 22.03 9.61 -2.13
C LEU A 132 22.84 8.85 -1.07
N VAL A 133 23.88 8.10 -1.48
CA VAL A 133 24.69 7.28 -0.57
C VAL A 133 25.46 8.11 0.46
N ASN A 134 25.93 9.28 0.04
CA ASN A 134 26.69 10.20 0.90
C ASN A 134 25.81 11.35 1.41
N HIS A 135 24.52 11.30 1.10
CA HIS A 135 23.59 12.35 1.45
C HIS A 135 23.47 12.39 2.97
N ASP A 136 23.66 13.58 3.54
CA ASP A 136 23.57 13.77 4.98
C ASP A 136 24.49 12.80 5.77
N GLU A 137 25.77 12.79 5.38
CA GLU A 137 26.78 11.91 5.99
C GLU A 137 26.40 10.41 5.93
N GLY A 138 25.55 10.04 4.96
CA GLY A 138 25.05 8.68 4.75
C GLY A 138 23.80 8.31 5.54
N ARG A 139 23.34 9.14 6.48
CA ARG A 139 22.18 8.84 7.34
C ARG A 139 20.90 8.65 6.55
N THR A 140 20.70 9.47 5.52
CA THR A 140 19.53 9.35 4.62
C THR A 140 19.41 7.96 4.01
N PHE A 141 20.50 7.45 3.44
CA PHE A 141 20.50 6.15 2.80
C PHE A 141 20.39 5.01 3.82
N GLN A 142 20.98 5.17 5.01
CA GLN A 142 20.81 4.23 6.13
C GLN A 142 19.34 4.09 6.56
N ILE A 143 18.60 5.20 6.66
CA ILE A 143 17.16 5.18 6.97
C ILE A 143 16.39 4.45 5.87
N ILE A 144 16.61 4.80 4.59
CA ILE A 144 15.96 4.12 3.45
C ILE A 144 16.19 2.62 3.50
N ARG A 145 17.44 2.20 3.72
CA ARG A 145 17.83 0.80 3.83
C ARG A 145 17.13 0.12 5.00
N HIS A 146 17.17 0.72 6.18
CA HIS A 146 16.55 0.18 7.39
C HIS A 146 15.04 -0.03 7.21
N GLU A 147 14.33 0.95 6.66
CA GLU A 147 12.89 0.85 6.42
C GLU A 147 12.54 -0.29 5.44
N LEU A 148 13.32 -0.46 4.36
CA LEU A 148 13.14 -1.57 3.42
C LEU A 148 13.43 -2.93 4.08
N GLU A 149 14.51 -3.04 4.85
CA GLU A 149 14.86 -4.25 5.61
C GLU A 149 13.82 -4.59 6.68
N SER A 150 13.21 -3.58 7.32
CA SER A 150 12.15 -3.75 8.32
C SER A 150 10.87 -4.41 7.76
N LEU A 151 10.65 -4.28 6.45
CA LEU A 151 9.60 -4.98 5.71
C LEU A 151 10.01 -6.40 5.30
N ASN A 152 11.07 -6.97 5.89
CA ASN A 152 11.58 -8.30 5.58
C ASN A 152 12.04 -8.48 4.12
N TYR A 153 12.63 -7.42 3.53
CA TYR A 153 13.33 -7.51 2.25
C TYR A 153 14.85 -7.64 2.47
N SER A 154 15.53 -8.38 1.60
CA SER A 154 16.97 -8.19 1.39
C SER A 154 17.18 -6.89 0.60
N VAL A 155 18.27 -6.18 0.85
CA VAL A 155 18.54 -4.89 0.20
C VAL A 155 19.97 -4.85 -0.32
N HIS A 156 20.11 -4.67 -1.63
CA HIS A 156 21.36 -4.60 -2.37
C HIS A 156 21.42 -3.28 -3.12
N TYR A 157 22.59 -2.65 -3.19
CA TYR A 157 22.75 -1.40 -3.94
C TYR A 157 24.09 -1.30 -4.64
N LYS A 158 24.11 -0.59 -5.78
CA LYS A 158 25.34 -0.29 -6.53
C LYS A 158 25.18 1.00 -7.33
N ILE A 159 26.27 1.75 -7.47
CA ILE A 159 26.34 2.88 -8.39
C ILE A 159 26.73 2.35 -9.77
N LEU A 160 25.86 2.54 -10.76
CA LEU A 160 26.05 2.12 -12.15
C LEU A 160 26.16 3.35 -13.06
N LYS A 161 27.08 3.32 -14.03
CA LYS A 161 27.24 4.40 -15.02
C LYS A 161 26.72 3.97 -16.38
N ALA A 162 25.94 4.80 -17.05
CA ALA A 162 25.46 4.50 -18.41
C ALA A 162 26.58 4.13 -19.41
N SER A 163 27.77 4.72 -19.27
CA SER A 163 28.98 4.37 -20.05
C SER A 163 29.50 2.96 -19.85
N GLU A 164 29.19 2.33 -18.71
CA GLU A 164 29.51 0.93 -18.41
C GLU A 164 28.42 -0.03 -18.90
N TYR A 165 27.34 0.49 -19.50
CA TYR A 165 26.20 -0.28 -20.00
C TYR A 165 25.78 0.15 -21.41
N GLY A 166 26.77 0.37 -22.27
CA GLY A 166 26.54 0.54 -23.70
C GLY A 166 26.15 1.94 -24.17
N ARG A 167 26.04 2.95 -23.29
CA ARG A 167 25.59 4.30 -23.68
C ARG A 167 26.61 5.40 -23.41
N PRO A 168 26.84 6.36 -24.34
CA PRO A 168 27.91 7.35 -24.21
C PRO A 168 27.52 8.51 -23.30
N GLN A 169 27.25 8.21 -22.03
CA GLN A 169 26.84 9.21 -21.06
C GLN A 169 27.50 8.99 -19.71
N HIS A 170 28.12 10.04 -19.17
CA HIS A 170 28.63 10.07 -17.81
C HIS A 170 27.47 10.26 -16.81
N ARG A 171 26.61 9.24 -16.68
CA ARG A 171 25.41 9.24 -15.82
C ARG A 171 25.53 8.15 -14.73
N PRO A 172 26.26 8.40 -13.64
CA PRO A 172 26.26 7.54 -12.45
C PRO A 172 24.93 7.69 -11.68
N ARG A 173 24.30 6.56 -11.37
CA ARG A 173 23.07 6.45 -10.58
C ARG A 173 23.16 5.29 -9.61
N ILE A 174 22.60 5.46 -8.42
CA ILE A 174 22.44 4.35 -7.49
C ILE A 174 21.19 3.56 -7.90
N PHE A 175 21.36 2.25 -8.01
CA PHE A 175 20.27 1.30 -8.09
C PHE A 175 20.17 0.57 -6.76
N ILE A 176 18.95 0.46 -6.24
CA ILE A 176 18.63 -0.28 -5.02
C ILE A 176 17.68 -1.40 -5.44
N VAL A 177 18.10 -2.64 -5.21
CA VAL A 177 17.36 -3.85 -5.56
C VAL A 177 17.12 -4.62 -4.28
N GLY A 178 15.91 -5.14 -4.09
CA GLY A 178 15.62 -5.98 -2.95
C GLY A 178 14.64 -7.09 -3.26
N PHE A 179 14.69 -8.14 -2.44
CA PHE A 179 13.92 -9.36 -2.61
C PHE A 179 13.17 -9.70 -1.33
N ASN A 180 11.91 -10.10 -1.47
CA ASN A 180 11.08 -10.48 -0.34
C ASN A 180 11.59 -11.81 0.23
N LYS A 181 12.12 -11.80 1.46
CA LYS A 181 12.72 -12.99 2.08
C LYS A 181 11.71 -14.12 2.34
N ASP A 182 10.41 -13.82 2.31
CA ASP A 182 9.35 -14.82 2.44
C ASP A 182 9.07 -15.56 1.12
N LEU A 183 9.50 -15.00 -0.03
CA LEU A 183 9.16 -15.50 -1.37
C LEU A 183 10.39 -15.87 -2.21
N VAL A 184 11.56 -15.40 -1.80
CA VAL A 184 12.82 -15.54 -2.54
C VAL A 184 13.91 -15.96 -1.56
N GLU A 185 14.63 -17.03 -1.90
CA GLU A 185 15.81 -17.48 -1.18
C GLU A 185 16.93 -16.46 -1.35
N THR A 186 17.39 -15.89 -0.24
CA THR A 186 18.35 -14.76 -0.25
C THR A 186 19.69 -15.09 0.41
N GLN A 187 19.93 -16.37 0.68
CA GLN A 187 21.21 -16.87 1.20
C GLN A 187 22.34 -16.56 0.22
N GLN A 188 22.10 -16.74 -1.08
CA GLN A 188 23.00 -16.29 -2.12
C GLN A 188 22.80 -14.79 -2.39
N ALA A 189 23.85 -14.00 -2.20
CA ALA A 189 23.77 -12.56 -2.42
C ALA A 189 23.54 -12.21 -3.91
N PHE A 190 22.53 -11.38 -4.18
CA PHE A 190 22.29 -10.82 -5.51
C PHE A 190 23.52 -10.08 -6.05
N GLN A 191 23.84 -10.35 -7.32
CA GLN A 191 24.94 -9.69 -8.03
C GLN A 191 24.39 -8.75 -9.09
N PHE A 192 24.80 -7.49 -9.02
CA PHE A 192 24.52 -6.51 -10.07
C PHE A 192 25.22 -6.91 -11.38
N PRO A 193 24.65 -6.56 -12.55
CA PRO A 193 25.22 -6.92 -13.85
C PRO A 193 26.65 -6.41 -14.01
N ALA A 194 27.51 -7.21 -14.62
CA ALA A 194 28.85 -6.77 -15.02
C ALA A 194 28.76 -5.65 -16.09
N PRO A 195 29.74 -4.73 -16.15
CA PRO A 195 29.84 -3.77 -17.24
C PRO A 195 29.83 -4.44 -18.61
N VAL A 196 29.16 -3.82 -19.57
CA VAL A 196 29.22 -4.20 -20.98
C VAL A 196 29.92 -3.12 -21.80
N PRO A 197 30.63 -3.48 -22.89
CA PRO A 197 31.29 -2.52 -23.76
C PRO A 197 30.34 -1.44 -24.29
N LEU A 198 30.91 -0.29 -24.60
CA LEU A 198 30.19 0.83 -25.19
C LEU A 198 29.60 0.41 -26.54
N LYS A 199 28.28 0.56 -26.73
CA LYS A 199 27.62 0.26 -28.02
C LYS A 199 27.70 1.41 -29.00
N LEU A 200 27.73 2.65 -28.47
CA LEU A 200 27.73 3.90 -29.22
C LEU A 200 28.61 4.91 -28.47
N ASN A 201 29.43 5.65 -29.19
CA ASN A 201 30.11 6.85 -28.69
C ASN A 201 29.31 8.13 -29.06
N MET A 202 29.75 9.30 -28.63
CA MET A 202 29.06 10.54 -29.00
C MET A 202 29.16 10.88 -30.49
N SER A 203 30.20 10.46 -31.20
CA SER A 203 30.27 10.65 -32.66
C SER A 203 29.16 9.87 -33.36
N ASP A 204 28.85 8.66 -32.89
CA ASP A 204 27.70 7.87 -33.37
C ASP A 204 26.36 8.55 -33.03
N VAL A 205 26.25 9.15 -31.84
CA VAL A 205 25.06 9.92 -31.43
C VAL A 205 24.85 11.14 -32.32
N TRP A 206 25.94 11.83 -32.68
CA TRP A 206 25.92 13.02 -33.53
C TRP A 206 25.86 12.72 -35.03
N GLU A 207 26.15 11.49 -35.44
CA GLU A 207 26.37 11.11 -36.85
C GLU A 207 27.46 11.99 -37.50
N ALA A 208 28.45 12.42 -36.71
CA ALA A 208 29.50 13.36 -37.07
C ALA A 208 30.67 13.28 -36.06
N GLU A 209 31.84 13.81 -36.41
CA GLU A 209 33.00 13.82 -35.51
C GLU A 209 32.70 14.67 -34.26
N CYS A 210 32.75 14.07 -33.08
CA CYS A 210 32.55 14.76 -31.81
C CYS A 210 33.84 14.76 -30.99
N SER A 211 34.18 15.92 -30.44
CA SER A 211 35.35 16.13 -29.56
C SER A 211 35.41 15.27 -28.28
N ARG A 212 34.34 14.55 -27.94
CA ARG A 212 34.27 13.72 -26.73
C ARG A 212 33.73 12.35 -27.09
N GLU A 213 34.30 11.30 -26.53
CA GLU A 213 33.77 9.94 -26.68
C GLU A 213 32.52 9.71 -25.81
N ILE A 214 32.53 10.22 -24.58
CA ILE A 214 31.44 10.09 -23.58
C ILE A 214 30.84 11.46 -23.28
N GLY A 215 29.53 11.56 -23.44
CA GLY A 215 28.76 12.78 -23.18
C GLY A 215 28.58 13.11 -21.70
N PHE A 216 28.21 14.35 -21.41
CA PHE A 216 27.80 14.79 -20.08
C PHE A 216 26.44 14.18 -19.68
N THR A 217 26.17 14.14 -18.37
CA THR A 217 24.85 13.79 -17.86
C THR A 217 23.79 14.76 -18.39
N LEU A 218 22.70 14.25 -18.98
CA LEU A 218 21.54 15.09 -19.28
C LEU A 218 20.91 15.60 -17.98
N ARG A 219 20.60 16.90 -17.91
CA ARG A 219 20.12 17.60 -16.70
C ARG A 219 18.96 18.53 -17.03
N VAL A 220 18.23 18.95 -16.00
CA VAL A 220 17.13 19.93 -16.14
C VAL A 220 17.64 21.39 -16.04
N GLY A 221 18.80 21.63 -15.43
CA GLY A 221 19.42 22.96 -15.27
C GLY A 221 20.79 23.08 -15.93
N GLY A 222 21.21 24.31 -16.26
CA GLY A 222 22.49 24.60 -16.93
C GLY A 222 22.49 24.43 -18.45
N LYS A 223 21.31 24.22 -19.06
CA LYS A 223 21.14 24.16 -20.51
C LYS A 223 21.65 25.46 -21.16
N SER A 224 22.28 25.35 -22.32
CA SER A 224 22.80 26.48 -23.09
C SER A 224 23.89 27.32 -22.39
N SER A 225 24.48 26.81 -21.30
CA SER A 225 25.65 27.45 -20.68
C SER A 225 26.84 27.47 -21.67
N PRO A 226 27.72 28.48 -21.65
CA PRO A 226 28.91 28.52 -22.50
C PRO A 226 29.68 27.19 -22.47
N ILE A 227 30.28 26.76 -23.59
CA ILE A 227 30.86 25.41 -23.70
C ILE A 227 31.97 25.12 -22.67
N ASN A 228 32.66 26.17 -22.22
CA ASN A 228 33.69 26.15 -21.19
C ASN A 228 33.16 26.31 -19.74
N ASP A 229 31.85 26.52 -19.56
CA ASP A 229 31.23 26.62 -18.25
C ASP A 229 31.04 25.23 -17.63
N ARG A 230 31.38 25.08 -16.34
CA ARG A 230 31.16 23.84 -15.57
C ARG A 230 29.70 23.35 -15.55
N ARG A 231 28.74 24.22 -15.85
CA ARG A 231 27.30 23.92 -15.93
C ARG A 231 26.88 23.40 -17.30
N ASN A 232 27.72 23.53 -18.33
CA ASN A 232 27.45 23.02 -19.67
C ASN A 232 27.29 21.49 -19.63
N TRP A 233 26.21 21.02 -20.25
CA TRP A 233 25.98 19.59 -20.45
C TRP A 233 25.43 19.27 -21.85
N ASP A 234 24.92 20.29 -22.56
CA ASP A 234 24.27 20.15 -23.86
C ASP A 234 25.13 20.63 -25.03
N GLY A 235 26.19 21.42 -24.81
CA GLY A 235 27.09 21.93 -25.86
C GLY A 235 28.32 21.06 -26.10
N TYR A 236 28.61 20.76 -27.37
CA TYR A 236 29.73 19.93 -27.83
C TYR A 236 30.38 20.56 -29.08
N LEU A 237 31.68 20.35 -29.27
CA LEU A 237 32.32 20.59 -30.57
C LEU A 237 32.07 19.38 -31.47
N VAL A 238 31.35 19.62 -32.57
CA VAL A 238 30.95 18.64 -33.59
C VAL A 238 31.38 19.18 -34.94
N ASN A 239 32.27 18.47 -35.65
CA ASN A 239 32.97 18.97 -36.84
C ASN A 239 33.57 20.37 -36.62
N HIS A 240 34.22 20.57 -35.47
CA HIS A 240 34.81 21.84 -35.01
C HIS A 240 33.83 23.00 -34.76
N GLU A 241 32.52 22.78 -34.89
CA GLU A 241 31.48 23.77 -34.58
C GLU A 241 30.77 23.47 -33.26
N VAL A 242 30.40 24.51 -32.51
CA VAL A 242 29.61 24.33 -31.29
C VAL A 242 28.17 23.98 -31.65
N ARG A 243 27.76 22.74 -31.36
CA ARG A 243 26.38 22.26 -31.50
C ARG A 243 25.78 21.90 -30.15
N ARG A 244 24.44 21.96 -30.07
CA ARG A 244 23.66 21.73 -28.84
C ARG A 244 22.77 20.49 -29.00
N LEU A 245 22.71 19.65 -27.97
CA LEU A 245 21.89 18.45 -27.98
C LEU A 245 20.42 18.79 -28.21
N THR A 246 19.78 18.02 -29.09
CA THR A 246 18.33 18.01 -29.28
C THR A 246 17.74 16.72 -28.69
N PRO A 247 16.39 16.59 -28.61
CA PRO A 247 15.77 15.34 -28.20
C PRO A 247 16.23 14.12 -29.02
N LYS A 248 16.60 14.28 -30.31
CA LYS A 248 17.14 13.18 -31.13
C LYS A 248 18.39 12.58 -30.50
N GLN A 249 19.40 13.39 -30.21
CA GLN A 249 20.64 12.92 -29.56
C GLN A 249 20.36 12.45 -28.13
N GLY A 250 19.53 13.17 -27.39
CA GLY A 250 19.18 12.83 -26.01
C GLY A 250 18.54 11.43 -25.87
N LYS A 251 17.65 11.04 -26.80
CA LYS A 251 17.08 9.68 -26.86
C LYS A 251 18.16 8.61 -26.98
N ARG A 252 19.07 8.79 -27.95
CA ARG A 252 20.15 7.83 -28.22
C ARG A 252 21.12 7.70 -27.04
N MET A 253 21.43 8.81 -26.37
CA MET A 253 22.25 8.81 -25.16
C MET A 253 21.60 8.11 -23.96
N MET A 254 20.26 8.05 -23.92
CA MET A 254 19.47 7.46 -22.83
C MET A 254 18.96 6.05 -23.14
N GLY A 255 19.11 5.59 -24.39
CA GLY A 255 18.68 4.27 -24.84
C GLY A 255 17.21 4.15 -25.25
N PHE A 256 16.54 5.26 -25.53
CA PHE A 256 15.21 5.25 -26.13
C PHE A 256 15.30 4.94 -27.63
N PRO A 257 14.31 4.24 -28.21
CA PRO A 257 14.31 3.93 -29.63
C PRO A 257 14.04 5.17 -30.49
N ASP A 258 14.45 5.11 -31.75
CA ASP A 258 14.37 6.26 -32.67
C ASP A 258 12.91 6.66 -32.97
N ASP A 259 11.96 5.73 -32.87
CA ASP A 259 10.51 5.94 -33.01
C ASP A 259 9.83 6.46 -31.72
N PHE A 260 10.54 6.59 -30.59
CA PHE A 260 9.95 7.13 -29.36
C PHE A 260 9.54 8.60 -29.55
N GLU A 261 8.26 8.89 -29.37
CA GLU A 261 7.66 10.18 -29.69
C GLU A 261 7.55 11.11 -28.46
N PHE A 262 7.78 12.41 -28.68
CA PHE A 262 7.56 13.45 -27.66
C PHE A 262 6.46 14.40 -28.15
N PRO A 263 5.20 14.26 -27.68
CA PRO A 263 4.09 15.15 -28.03
C PRO A 263 4.15 16.49 -27.27
N VAL A 264 5.36 17.04 -27.12
CA VAL A 264 5.67 18.26 -26.36
C VAL A 264 6.80 19.03 -27.05
N ASN A 265 7.00 20.30 -26.68
CA ASN A 265 8.09 21.09 -27.26
C ASN A 265 9.48 20.54 -26.86
N GLN A 266 10.53 20.91 -27.62
CA GLN A 266 11.89 20.39 -27.41
C GLN A 266 12.44 20.65 -26.00
N THR A 267 12.06 21.77 -25.37
CA THR A 267 12.50 22.09 -24.01
C THR A 267 11.92 21.11 -23.00
N GLN A 268 10.63 20.80 -23.10
CA GLN A 268 9.98 19.81 -22.24
C GLN A 268 10.50 18.39 -22.52
N ALA A 269 10.70 18.02 -23.79
CA ALA A 269 11.28 16.72 -24.14
C ALA A 269 12.69 16.54 -23.54
N MET A 270 13.54 17.57 -23.59
CA MET A 270 14.87 17.51 -22.96
C MET A 270 14.78 17.44 -21.43
N LYS A 271 13.82 18.14 -20.80
CA LYS A 271 13.58 18.03 -19.35
C LYS A 271 13.17 16.60 -18.96
N GLN A 272 12.26 16.00 -19.72
CA GLN A 272 11.81 14.62 -19.52
C GLN A 272 12.96 13.61 -19.67
N LEU A 273 13.79 13.74 -20.72
CA LEU A 273 15.00 12.93 -20.90
C LEU A 273 16.01 13.11 -19.76
N GLY A 274 16.19 14.33 -19.26
CA GLY A 274 17.08 14.61 -18.12
C GLY A 274 16.63 13.92 -16.83
N ASN A 275 15.32 13.87 -16.59
CA ASN A 275 14.69 13.21 -15.44
C ASN A 275 14.53 11.70 -15.58
N SER A 276 14.61 11.16 -16.80
CA SER A 276 14.41 9.73 -17.04
C SER A 276 15.60 8.87 -16.59
N VAL A 277 15.38 7.56 -16.56
CA VAL A 277 16.42 6.54 -16.35
C VAL A 277 17.07 6.14 -17.67
N CYS A 278 18.32 5.68 -17.63
CA CYS A 278 18.98 5.13 -18.81
C CYS A 278 18.43 3.72 -19.07
N VAL A 279 17.74 3.53 -20.20
CA VAL A 279 16.98 2.32 -20.53
C VAL A 279 17.88 1.08 -20.51
N ASP A 280 19.07 1.13 -21.12
CA ASP A 280 19.99 -0.02 -21.14
C ASP A 280 20.50 -0.42 -19.75
N VAL A 281 20.76 0.54 -18.87
CA VAL A 281 21.19 0.22 -17.49
C VAL A 281 20.06 -0.50 -16.77
N VAL A 282 18.82 0.01 -16.89
CA VAL A 282 17.64 -0.62 -16.30
C VAL A 282 17.42 -2.01 -16.90
N TYR A 283 17.57 -2.18 -18.21
CA TYR A 283 17.45 -3.48 -18.88
C TYR A 283 18.42 -4.50 -18.27
N HIS A 284 19.69 -4.14 -18.11
CA HIS A 284 20.68 -5.05 -17.52
C HIS A 284 20.40 -5.37 -16.04
N VAL A 285 19.95 -4.39 -15.26
CA VAL A 285 19.56 -4.61 -13.85
C VAL A 285 18.32 -5.49 -13.76
N ALA A 286 17.27 -5.18 -14.53
CA ALA A 286 16.03 -5.93 -14.56
C ALA A 286 16.26 -7.37 -15.05
N LYS A 287 17.15 -7.59 -16.02
CA LYS A 287 17.55 -8.93 -16.46
C LYS A 287 18.25 -9.72 -15.35
N ALA A 288 19.15 -9.08 -14.60
CA ALA A 288 19.77 -9.71 -13.43
C ALA A 288 18.73 -10.07 -12.36
N VAL A 289 17.76 -9.18 -12.10
CA VAL A 289 16.65 -9.43 -11.17
C VAL A 289 15.77 -10.58 -11.66
N GLN A 290 15.40 -10.61 -12.94
CA GLN A 290 14.63 -11.69 -13.56
C GLN A 290 15.32 -13.04 -13.38
N ASN A 291 16.61 -13.12 -13.73
CA ASN A 291 17.39 -14.35 -13.58
C ASN A 291 17.46 -14.79 -12.12
N TYR A 292 17.68 -13.85 -11.20
CA TYR A 292 17.72 -14.14 -9.77
C TYR A 292 16.38 -14.69 -9.28
N LEU A 293 15.26 -14.06 -9.66
CA LEU A 293 13.91 -14.53 -9.33
C LEU A 293 13.64 -15.90 -9.94
N GLN A 294 14.03 -16.18 -11.18
CA GLN A 294 13.81 -17.49 -11.80
C GLN A 294 14.56 -18.62 -11.07
N GLN A 295 15.73 -18.32 -10.50
CA GLN A 295 16.58 -19.29 -9.82
C GLN A 295 16.25 -19.45 -8.33
N HIS A 296 15.79 -18.38 -7.67
CA HIS A 296 15.69 -18.31 -6.21
C HIS A 296 14.26 -18.02 -5.72
N THR A 297 13.27 -17.84 -6.60
CA THR A 297 11.87 -17.84 -6.14
C THR A 297 11.64 -19.20 -5.51
N ILE A 298 11.20 -19.20 -4.25
CA ILE A 298 10.88 -20.41 -3.52
C ILE A 298 9.81 -21.14 -4.33
N GLN A 299 10.21 -22.21 -5.03
CA GLN A 299 9.27 -23.09 -5.68
C GLN A 299 8.54 -23.80 -4.55
N ARG A 300 7.22 -23.67 -4.50
CA ARG A 300 6.43 -24.48 -3.57
C ARG A 300 6.57 -25.93 -4.02
N THR A 301 7.54 -26.66 -3.47
CA THR A 301 7.56 -28.11 -3.50
C THR A 301 6.28 -28.58 -2.81
N GLU A 302 5.57 -29.54 -3.38
CA GLU A 302 4.50 -30.28 -2.73
C GLU A 302 5.03 -31.18 -1.58
N GLU A 303 6.04 -30.73 -0.84
CA GLU A 303 6.19 -31.15 0.54
C GLU A 303 5.09 -30.41 1.30
N LYS A 304 4.32 -31.12 2.13
CA LYS A 304 3.18 -30.58 2.90
C LYS A 304 3.64 -29.40 3.76
N ASP A 305 3.69 -28.22 3.16
CA ASP A 305 3.98 -26.97 3.82
C ASP A 305 2.80 -26.74 4.77
N LEU A 306 3.07 -26.93 6.05
CA LEU A 306 2.12 -26.60 7.11
C LEU A 306 1.62 -25.17 6.86
N MET A 307 0.30 -24.99 6.89
CA MET A 307 -0.30 -23.70 6.59
C MET A 307 0.14 -22.63 7.57
N LYS A 308 0.90 -21.66 7.04
CA LYS A 308 1.33 -20.47 7.77
C LYS A 308 0.30 -19.36 7.63
N PHE A 309 -0.42 -19.08 8.71
CA PHE A 309 -1.29 -17.91 8.80
C PHE A 309 -0.76 -16.89 9.79
N ASN A 310 -1.12 -15.62 9.59
CA ASN A 310 -0.94 -14.60 10.61
C ASN A 310 -2.00 -14.73 11.72
N LYS A 311 -1.79 -14.08 12.86
CA LYS A 311 -2.70 -14.17 14.02
C LYS A 311 -4.15 -13.79 13.70
N GLY A 312 -4.38 -12.85 12.79
CA GLY A 312 -5.71 -12.44 12.35
C GLY A 312 -6.40 -13.53 11.53
N GLU A 313 -5.72 -14.04 10.50
CA GLU A 313 -6.21 -15.15 9.65
C GLU A 313 -6.54 -16.39 10.49
N TRP A 314 -5.69 -16.77 11.45
CA TRP A 314 -5.99 -17.87 12.38
C TRP A 314 -7.21 -17.60 13.26
N SER A 315 -7.41 -16.35 13.67
CA SER A 315 -8.57 -15.98 14.47
C SER A 315 -9.87 -16.03 13.67
N GLU A 316 -9.81 -15.67 12.38
CA GLU A 316 -10.96 -15.75 11.48
C GLU A 316 -11.32 -17.21 11.19
N LEU A 317 -10.31 -18.06 10.93
CA LEU A 317 -10.48 -19.49 10.80
C LEU A 317 -11.04 -20.12 12.09
N TYR A 318 -10.55 -19.71 13.26
CA TYR A 318 -11.09 -20.16 14.54
C TYR A 318 -12.59 -19.85 14.66
N ALA A 319 -13.01 -18.62 14.31
CA ALA A 319 -14.42 -18.25 14.31
C ALA A 319 -15.22 -19.15 13.34
N PHE A 320 -14.70 -19.38 12.13
CA PHE A 320 -15.32 -20.25 11.14
C PHE A 320 -15.53 -21.69 11.65
N LEU A 321 -14.50 -22.27 12.27
CA LEU A 321 -14.57 -23.59 12.89
C LEU A 321 -15.58 -23.60 14.04
N LYS A 322 -15.50 -22.64 14.96
CA LYS A 322 -16.41 -22.57 16.11
C LYS A 322 -17.88 -22.38 15.70
N LEU A 323 -18.17 -21.64 14.63
CA LEU A 323 -19.53 -21.56 14.06
C LEU A 323 -20.03 -22.92 13.55
N MET A 324 -19.15 -23.74 12.92
CA MET A 324 -19.51 -25.11 12.51
C MET A 324 -19.77 -26.03 13.70
N HIS A 325 -18.98 -25.88 14.76
CA HIS A 325 -19.11 -26.66 15.99
C HIS A 325 -20.40 -26.32 16.75
N ASP A 326 -20.60 -25.03 17.06
CA ASP A 326 -21.68 -24.58 17.95
C ASP A 326 -23.04 -24.59 17.24
N LYS A 327 -23.06 -24.40 15.91
CA LYS A 327 -24.27 -24.34 15.04
C LYS A 327 -25.28 -23.26 15.44
N LYS A 328 -24.95 -22.46 16.45
CA LYS A 328 -25.79 -21.42 17.03
C LYS A 328 -24.92 -20.21 17.31
N LEU A 329 -25.51 -19.03 17.17
CA LEU A 329 -24.81 -17.79 17.46
C LEU A 329 -25.77 -16.80 18.13
N SER A 330 -25.46 -16.43 19.37
CA SER A 330 -26.24 -15.52 20.20
C SER A 330 -26.01 -14.06 19.77
N PHE A 331 -27.03 -13.22 19.90
CA PHE A 331 -26.86 -11.77 19.72
C PHE A 331 -26.13 -11.14 20.91
N GLY A 332 -25.17 -10.26 20.62
CA GLY A 332 -24.45 -9.50 21.64
C GLY A 332 -25.15 -8.20 22.05
N ASN A 333 -24.89 -7.74 23.28
CA ASN A 333 -25.20 -6.39 23.74
C ASN A 333 -23.98 -5.46 23.62
N ALA A 334 -24.12 -4.17 23.95
CA ALA A 334 -22.99 -3.23 23.84
C ALA A 334 -21.85 -3.45 24.87
N ARG A 335 -22.01 -4.38 25.82
CA ARG A 335 -20.99 -4.77 26.81
C ARG A 335 -20.28 -6.08 26.46
N LEU A 336 -20.46 -6.58 25.23
CA LEU A 336 -19.94 -7.88 24.78
C LEU A 336 -20.48 -9.08 25.56
N GLU A 337 -21.72 -8.99 26.06
CA GLU A 337 -22.43 -10.08 26.73
C GLU A 337 -23.55 -10.60 25.83
N GLU A 338 -23.99 -11.84 26.05
CA GLU A 338 -25.19 -12.34 25.41
C GLU A 338 -26.39 -11.50 25.82
N LYS A 339 -27.18 -11.05 24.84
CA LYS A 339 -28.33 -10.19 25.11
C LYS A 339 -29.46 -10.95 25.81
N GLN A 340 -29.78 -12.14 25.31
CA GLN A 340 -30.79 -13.03 25.90
C GLN A 340 -30.41 -14.50 25.61
N PRO A 341 -30.44 -15.40 26.62
CA PRO A 341 -30.00 -16.80 26.47
C PRO A 341 -30.73 -17.60 25.39
N ASN A 342 -31.96 -17.21 25.02
CA ASN A 342 -32.80 -17.93 24.04
C ASN A 342 -32.92 -17.21 22.69
N GLU A 343 -32.16 -16.14 22.48
CA GLU A 343 -32.23 -15.36 21.26
C GLU A 343 -30.95 -15.52 20.44
N PHE A 344 -30.93 -16.58 19.63
CA PHE A 344 -29.81 -16.98 18.79
C PHE A 344 -30.28 -17.31 17.37
N ILE A 345 -29.35 -17.26 16.42
CA ILE A 345 -29.55 -17.81 15.08
C ILE A 345 -29.11 -19.27 15.05
N LYS A 346 -29.78 -20.12 14.26
CA LYS A 346 -29.35 -21.50 13.98
C LYS A 346 -28.67 -21.55 12.62
N ILE A 347 -27.40 -21.91 12.59
CA ILE A 347 -26.59 -21.94 11.37
C ILE A 347 -26.70 -23.33 10.75
N TYR A 348 -27.05 -23.38 9.47
CA TYR A 348 -27.15 -24.62 8.70
C TYR A 348 -26.19 -24.67 7.51
N ALA A 349 -25.57 -23.55 7.13
CA ALA A 349 -24.45 -23.59 6.19
C ALA A 349 -23.48 -22.41 6.37
N LEU A 350 -22.21 -22.62 5.97
CA LEU A 350 -21.15 -21.61 5.97
C LEU A 350 -20.36 -21.64 4.66
N GLN A 351 -19.78 -20.51 4.28
CA GLN A 351 -18.81 -20.40 3.20
C GLN A 351 -17.82 -19.28 3.54
N HIS A 352 -16.52 -19.53 3.37
CA HIS A 352 -15.52 -18.46 3.40
C HIS A 352 -15.55 -17.68 2.08
N ILE A 353 -15.50 -16.34 2.12
CA ILE A 353 -15.75 -15.49 0.94
C ILE A 353 -14.75 -15.73 -0.21
N GLY A 354 -13.52 -16.15 0.13
CA GLY A 354 -12.47 -16.50 -0.84
C GLY A 354 -12.56 -17.94 -1.36
N SER A 355 -13.60 -18.71 -1.04
CA SER A 355 -13.74 -20.13 -1.38
C SER A 355 -15.03 -20.42 -2.14
N SER A 356 -14.96 -21.33 -3.12
CA SER A 356 -16.12 -21.93 -3.79
C SER A 356 -16.84 -22.99 -2.96
N LYS A 357 -16.28 -23.38 -1.80
CA LYS A 357 -16.77 -24.49 -0.98
C LYS A 357 -17.85 -24.03 0.00
N PHE A 358 -18.95 -24.76 0.04
CA PHE A 358 -20.02 -24.59 1.01
C PHE A 358 -20.03 -25.73 2.00
N TYR A 359 -20.13 -25.40 3.28
CA TYR A 359 -20.15 -26.34 4.39
C TYR A 359 -21.59 -26.42 4.89
N VAL A 360 -22.28 -27.52 4.61
CA VAL A 360 -23.66 -27.74 5.05
C VAL A 360 -23.64 -28.51 6.36
N ILE A 361 -24.27 -27.94 7.38
CA ILE A 361 -24.24 -28.37 8.76
C ILE A 361 -25.59 -29.00 9.09
N GLY A 362 -25.61 -30.33 9.21
CA GLY A 362 -26.76 -31.08 9.72
C GLY A 362 -26.70 -31.27 11.24
N ASP A 363 -27.68 -32.00 11.79
CA ASP A 363 -27.80 -32.22 13.24
C ASP A 363 -26.55 -32.87 13.86
N ASP A 364 -25.96 -33.86 13.18
CA ASP A 364 -24.68 -34.45 13.57
C ASP A 364 -23.66 -34.51 12.42
N HIS A 365 -24.03 -34.10 11.20
CA HIS A 365 -23.24 -34.42 10.01
C HIS A 365 -22.78 -33.18 9.22
N LEU A 366 -21.54 -33.19 8.70
CA LEU A 366 -20.96 -32.14 7.85
C LEU A 366 -20.78 -32.58 6.40
N LYS A 367 -21.33 -31.80 5.45
CA LYS A 367 -21.05 -31.94 4.01
C LYS A 367 -20.26 -30.76 3.49
N ILE A 368 -19.38 -31.02 2.53
CA ILE A 368 -18.78 -30.00 1.68
C ILE A 368 -19.39 -30.09 0.28
N ILE A 369 -19.92 -28.99 -0.23
CA ILE A 369 -20.38 -28.86 -1.62
C ILE A 369 -19.39 -27.98 -2.37
N GLU A 370 -18.87 -28.49 -3.49
CA GLU A 370 -17.96 -27.78 -4.39
C GLU A 370 -18.38 -28.04 -5.85
N GLY A 371 -18.98 -27.04 -6.50
CA GLY A 371 -19.59 -27.22 -7.82
C GLY A 371 -20.69 -28.27 -7.78
N ASN A 372 -20.54 -29.33 -8.58
CA ASN A 372 -21.48 -30.46 -8.63
C ASN A 372 -21.08 -31.63 -7.70
N GLN A 373 -19.98 -31.50 -6.96
CA GLN A 373 -19.50 -32.55 -6.06
C GLN A 373 -19.99 -32.30 -4.63
N THR A 374 -20.39 -33.37 -3.96
CA THR A 374 -20.74 -33.37 -2.53
C THR A 374 -19.84 -34.37 -1.81
N PHE A 375 -19.14 -33.91 -0.79
CA PHE A 375 -18.29 -34.72 0.07
C PHE A 375 -18.95 -34.84 1.45
N ASP A 376 -19.32 -36.05 1.82
CA ASP A 376 -19.84 -36.38 3.15
C ASP A 376 -18.65 -36.66 4.08
N LEU A 377 -18.48 -35.83 5.13
CA LEU A 377 -17.39 -35.99 6.10
C LEU A 377 -17.78 -36.78 7.35
N GLY A 378 -19.04 -37.21 7.48
CA GLY A 378 -19.53 -37.88 8.69
C GLY A 378 -19.79 -36.93 9.87
N SER A 379 -19.58 -37.42 11.11
CA SER A 379 -19.97 -36.72 12.33
C SER A 379 -19.10 -35.50 12.61
N ILE A 380 -19.73 -34.34 12.85
CA ILE A 380 -19.06 -33.09 13.20
C ILE A 380 -18.23 -33.26 14.48
N GLN A 381 -18.74 -33.97 15.49
CA GLN A 381 -18.07 -34.12 16.78
C GLN A 381 -16.76 -34.91 16.68
N HIS A 382 -16.65 -35.82 15.71
CA HIS A 382 -15.40 -36.54 15.44
C HIS A 382 -14.38 -35.70 14.68
N ILE A 383 -14.85 -34.70 13.92
CA ILE A 383 -13.99 -33.81 13.12
C ILE A 383 -13.52 -32.63 13.98
N LEU A 384 -14.43 -32.04 14.73
CA LEU A 384 -14.24 -30.80 15.46
C LEU A 384 -14.92 -30.91 16.82
N ASN A 385 -14.11 -30.84 17.88
CA ASN A 385 -14.58 -30.89 19.27
C ASN A 385 -13.94 -29.75 20.09
N ASP A 386 -14.37 -29.62 21.34
CA ASP A 386 -13.90 -28.57 22.24
C ASP A 386 -12.39 -28.62 22.49
N GLU A 387 -11.77 -29.81 22.51
CA GLU A 387 -10.33 -29.97 22.71
C GLU A 387 -9.54 -29.40 21.53
N VAL A 388 -9.95 -29.72 20.30
CA VAL A 388 -9.35 -29.18 19.07
C VAL A 388 -9.49 -27.66 19.02
N LEU A 389 -10.68 -27.12 19.33
CA LEU A 389 -10.90 -25.67 19.38
C LEU A 389 -10.04 -25.00 20.47
N ALA A 390 -9.90 -25.62 21.64
CA ALA A 390 -9.07 -25.10 22.72
C ALA A 390 -7.58 -25.08 22.33
N GLN A 391 -7.08 -26.12 21.65
CA GLN A 391 -5.70 -26.17 21.14
C GLN A 391 -5.43 -25.05 20.13
N ILE A 392 -6.33 -24.85 19.16
CA ILE A 392 -6.22 -23.76 18.17
C ILE A 392 -6.19 -22.41 18.88
N LYS A 393 -7.15 -22.15 19.78
CA LYS A 393 -7.24 -20.91 20.55
C LYS A 393 -5.96 -20.64 21.36
N ASN A 394 -5.44 -21.65 22.07
CA ASN A 394 -4.24 -21.49 22.90
C ASN A 394 -3.00 -21.15 22.07
N THR A 395 -2.89 -21.73 20.86
CA THR A 395 -1.81 -21.42 19.93
C THR A 395 -1.92 -19.99 19.38
N ILE A 396 -3.14 -19.53 19.08
CA ILE A 396 -3.40 -18.13 18.68
C ILE A 396 -3.00 -17.14 19.78
N LEU A 397 -3.28 -17.47 21.05
CA LEU A 397 -2.94 -16.62 22.18
C LEU A 397 -1.43 -16.50 22.42
N ASN A 398 -0.67 -17.57 22.16
CA ASN A 398 0.77 -17.66 22.42
C ASN A 398 1.59 -18.03 21.16
N PRO A 399 1.63 -17.15 20.13
CA PRO A 399 2.36 -17.46 18.91
C PRO A 399 3.86 -17.27 19.09
N GLU A 400 4.68 -18.18 18.54
CA GLU A 400 6.15 -18.04 18.56
C GLU A 400 6.63 -16.90 17.65
N THR A 401 5.95 -16.67 16.54
CA THR A 401 6.29 -15.71 15.47
C THR A 401 5.05 -14.96 14.97
N LYS A 402 5.23 -13.86 14.23
CA LYS A 402 4.10 -13.08 13.65
C LYS A 402 3.21 -13.90 12.71
N THR A 403 3.82 -14.81 11.96
CA THR A 403 3.17 -15.80 11.10
C THR A 403 3.61 -17.17 11.62
N PHE A 404 2.66 -18.06 11.92
CA PHE A 404 2.92 -19.33 12.58
C PHE A 404 1.98 -20.43 12.06
N ASN A 405 2.30 -21.68 12.40
CA ASN A 405 1.51 -22.86 12.10
C ASN A 405 0.76 -23.34 13.34
N ILE A 406 -0.36 -24.02 13.16
CA ILE A 406 -1.04 -24.76 14.23
C ILE A 406 -1.02 -26.24 13.85
N GLU A 407 -0.78 -27.12 14.81
CA GLU A 407 -0.74 -28.59 14.64
C GLU A 407 -2.14 -29.19 14.39
N GLN A 408 -2.84 -28.70 13.37
CA GLN A 408 -4.18 -29.11 12.96
C GLN A 408 -4.28 -29.26 11.43
N GLN A 409 -3.18 -29.62 10.78
CA GLN A 409 -3.12 -29.74 9.31
C GLN A 409 -4.07 -30.83 8.78
N SER A 410 -4.20 -31.95 9.50
CA SER A 410 -5.14 -33.03 9.16
C SER A 410 -6.59 -32.54 9.13
N LEU A 411 -6.97 -31.67 10.07
CA LEU A 411 -8.29 -31.04 10.10
C LEU A 411 -8.49 -30.14 8.87
N LEU A 412 -7.51 -29.31 8.51
CA LEU A 412 -7.61 -28.43 7.34
C LEU A 412 -7.67 -29.20 6.03
N GLU A 413 -6.89 -30.28 5.91
CA GLU A 413 -6.95 -31.20 4.77
C GLU A 413 -8.32 -31.87 4.66
N LEU A 414 -8.87 -32.37 5.78
CA LEU A 414 -10.19 -32.99 5.84
C LEU A 414 -11.29 -32.00 5.45
N LEU A 415 -11.21 -30.77 5.94
CA LEU A 415 -12.11 -29.67 5.58
C LEU A 415 -11.82 -29.10 4.18
N LYS A 416 -10.79 -29.58 3.49
CA LYS A 416 -10.33 -29.10 2.16
C LYS A 416 -10.07 -27.58 2.13
N ILE A 417 -9.60 -27.02 3.24
CA ILE A 417 -9.17 -25.62 3.35
C ILE A 417 -7.73 -25.54 2.87
N SER A 418 -7.47 -24.82 1.77
CA SER A 418 -6.14 -24.57 1.18
C SER A 418 -5.63 -23.13 1.41
N SER A 419 -6.52 -22.22 1.79
CA SER A 419 -6.21 -20.85 2.21
C SER A 419 -7.39 -20.27 2.99
N PHE A 420 -7.12 -19.30 3.87
CA PHE A 420 -8.15 -18.54 4.59
C PHE A 420 -7.83 -17.03 4.53
N LYS A 421 -7.49 -16.56 3.33
CA LYS A 421 -7.20 -15.14 3.10
C LYS A 421 -8.47 -14.41 2.69
N GLY A 422 -8.85 -13.39 3.45
CA GLY A 422 -9.95 -12.50 3.11
C GLY A 422 -9.73 -11.77 1.77
N ASN A 423 -10.82 -11.31 1.18
CA ASN A 423 -10.79 -10.53 -0.06
C ASN A 423 -10.75 -9.03 0.29
N SER A 424 -9.72 -8.30 -0.18
CA SER A 424 -9.51 -6.88 0.14
C SER A 424 -10.59 -5.93 -0.37
N TYR A 425 -11.50 -6.38 -1.24
CA TYR A 425 -12.58 -5.59 -1.83
C TYR A 425 -13.92 -5.73 -1.11
N THR A 426 -14.01 -6.61 -0.10
CA THR A 426 -15.23 -6.89 0.67
C THR A 426 -14.99 -6.68 2.17
N LYS A 427 -16.05 -6.32 2.89
CA LYS A 427 -16.06 -6.25 4.35
C LYS A 427 -16.41 -7.57 5.02
N ALA A 428 -17.01 -8.48 4.26
CA ALA A 428 -17.38 -9.81 4.72
C ALA A 428 -16.22 -10.79 4.53
N ASP A 429 -16.05 -11.64 5.54
CA ASP A 429 -15.07 -12.73 5.58
C ASP A 429 -15.75 -14.08 5.29
N LEU A 430 -17.05 -14.18 5.58
CA LEU A 430 -17.86 -15.38 5.40
C LEU A 430 -19.29 -15.08 5.00
N ASN A 431 -19.92 -16.04 4.34
CA ASN A 431 -21.36 -16.11 4.16
C ASN A 431 -21.92 -17.16 5.11
N ILE A 432 -22.93 -16.80 5.89
CA ILE A 432 -23.70 -17.75 6.71
C ILE A 432 -25.09 -17.97 6.12
N SER A 433 -25.62 -19.18 6.28
CA SER A 433 -27.04 -19.45 6.08
C SER A 433 -27.62 -19.93 7.40
N PHE A 434 -28.67 -19.25 7.86
CA PHE A 434 -29.21 -19.44 9.20
C PHE A 434 -30.71 -19.26 9.27
N GLU A 435 -31.30 -19.77 10.34
CA GLU A 435 -32.71 -19.54 10.71
C GLU A 435 -32.80 -18.64 11.94
N PHE A 436 -33.71 -17.68 11.90
CA PHE A 436 -34.06 -16.83 13.02
C PHE A 436 -35.56 -16.57 13.00
N GLN A 437 -36.25 -16.80 14.13
CA GLN A 437 -37.71 -16.58 14.26
C GLN A 437 -38.54 -17.18 13.10
N ASN A 438 -38.24 -18.43 12.71
CA ASN A 438 -38.88 -19.15 11.59
C ASN A 438 -38.66 -18.54 10.19
N GLN A 439 -37.74 -17.59 10.04
CA GLN A 439 -37.28 -17.07 8.75
C GLN A 439 -35.90 -17.62 8.41
N SER A 440 -35.73 -18.09 7.17
CA SER A 440 -34.43 -18.56 6.66
C SER A 440 -33.71 -17.46 5.90
N TYR A 441 -32.43 -17.30 6.20
CA TYR A 441 -31.49 -16.41 5.52
C TYR A 441 -30.45 -17.27 4.81
N ARG A 442 -30.10 -16.93 3.58
CA ARG A 442 -29.17 -17.69 2.74
C ARG A 442 -28.05 -16.80 2.27
N TYR A 443 -26.82 -17.30 2.37
CA TYR A 443 -25.61 -16.61 1.92
C TYR A 443 -25.47 -15.19 2.47
N ASP A 444 -25.81 -15.01 3.74
CA ASP A 444 -25.78 -13.72 4.41
C ASP A 444 -24.32 -13.35 4.78
N PRO A 445 -23.76 -12.27 4.19
CA PRO A 445 -22.35 -11.93 4.31
C PRO A 445 -22.03 -11.25 5.64
N LEU A 446 -21.11 -11.80 6.43
CA LEU A 446 -20.64 -11.26 7.71
C LEU A 446 -19.12 -11.05 7.75
N GLY A 447 -18.69 -9.99 8.41
CA GLY A 447 -17.29 -9.82 8.80
C GLY A 447 -16.97 -10.54 10.11
N ILE A 448 -15.69 -10.69 10.42
CA ILE A 448 -15.17 -11.19 11.70
C ILE A 448 -14.28 -10.11 12.34
N LYS A 449 -14.42 -9.92 13.65
CA LYS A 449 -13.51 -9.10 14.46
C LYS A 449 -13.12 -9.88 15.70
N SER A 450 -11.85 -10.25 15.77
CA SER A 450 -11.33 -11.08 16.87
C SER A 450 -10.57 -10.27 17.92
N PHE A 451 -10.85 -10.59 19.17
CA PHE A 451 -10.15 -10.11 20.36
C PHE A 451 -9.19 -11.16 20.95
N LEU A 452 -8.95 -12.29 20.27
CA LEU A 452 -7.87 -13.22 20.63
C LEU A 452 -6.47 -12.60 20.37
N GLY A 453 -6.40 -11.52 19.59
CA GLY A 453 -5.19 -10.76 19.29
C GLY A 453 -5.21 -9.32 19.75
N SER A 454 -4.46 -8.49 19.02
CA SER A 454 -4.56 -7.04 19.20
C SER A 454 -5.96 -6.57 18.85
N ALA A 455 -6.41 -5.51 19.52
CA ALA A 455 -7.69 -4.85 19.25
C ALA A 455 -7.92 -4.68 17.74
N PRO A 456 -9.02 -5.23 17.18
CA PRO A 456 -9.21 -5.26 15.75
C PRO A 456 -9.49 -3.86 15.20
N THR A 457 -9.00 -3.59 14.00
CA THR A 457 -9.19 -2.28 13.36
C THR A 457 -10.54 -2.23 12.64
N LEU A 458 -11.27 -1.14 12.84
CA LEU A 458 -12.48 -0.82 12.08
C LEU A 458 -12.14 0.05 10.86
N LEU A 459 -11.34 1.11 11.07
CA LEU A 459 -10.80 1.95 10.01
C LEU A 459 -9.28 2.03 10.15
N ASN A 460 -8.56 1.49 9.16
CA ASN A 460 -7.10 1.54 9.13
C ASN A 460 -6.61 2.97 8.85
N ALA A 461 -5.49 3.32 9.49
CA ALA A 461 -4.77 4.54 9.17
C ALA A 461 -4.15 4.43 7.77
N GLY A 462 -4.18 5.54 7.04
CA GLY A 462 -3.49 5.71 5.77
C GLY A 462 -3.43 7.19 5.41
N SER A 463 -2.68 7.53 4.35
CA SER A 463 -2.75 8.91 3.81
C SER A 463 -4.16 9.27 3.34
N THR A 464 -5.01 8.28 3.04
CA THR A 464 -6.42 8.48 2.68
C THR A 464 -7.29 8.96 3.85
N THR A 465 -6.88 8.73 5.10
CA THR A 465 -7.67 9.09 6.30
C THR A 465 -7.17 10.35 7.01
N ASN A 466 -6.39 11.18 6.32
CA ASN A 466 -5.90 12.45 6.85
C ASN A 466 -6.93 13.59 6.69
N PHE A 467 -7.02 14.41 7.73
CA PHE A 467 -7.81 15.63 7.82
C PHE A 467 -6.86 16.83 7.86
N ILE A 468 -7.09 17.81 7.00
CA ILE A 468 -6.30 19.03 6.88
C ILE A 468 -7.02 20.17 7.60
N TYR A 469 -6.29 20.89 8.43
CA TYR A 469 -6.75 22.08 9.15
C TYR A 469 -5.95 23.28 8.66
N GLU A 470 -6.62 24.38 8.31
CA GLU A 470 -5.96 25.66 8.13
C GLU A 470 -5.62 26.24 9.51
N VAL A 471 -4.40 26.73 9.67
CA VAL A 471 -3.94 27.37 10.91
C VAL A 471 -4.05 28.89 10.76
N LYS A 472 -5.17 29.45 11.21
CA LYS A 472 -5.44 30.89 11.20
C LYS A 472 -4.65 31.61 12.27
N ASN A 473 -4.34 32.89 12.06
CA ASN A 473 -3.76 33.78 13.08
C ASN A 473 -2.40 33.34 13.67
N PHE A 474 -1.71 32.38 13.03
CA PHE A 474 -0.42 31.88 13.49
C PHE A 474 0.68 32.93 13.35
N ARG A 475 1.33 33.28 14.47
CA ARG A 475 2.39 34.31 14.52
C ARG A 475 3.81 33.76 14.64
N GLY A 476 3.98 32.44 14.62
CA GLY A 476 5.28 31.79 14.71
C GLY A 476 5.85 31.35 13.37
N THR A 477 6.92 30.57 13.44
CA THR A 477 7.56 29.91 12.31
C THR A 477 7.25 28.41 12.30
N LEU A 478 7.46 27.74 11.16
CA LEU A 478 7.35 26.27 11.08
C LEU A 478 8.30 25.57 12.07
N GLN A 479 9.46 26.16 12.34
CA GLN A 479 10.48 25.60 13.21
C GLN A 479 10.07 25.61 14.68
N ASP A 480 9.40 26.68 15.13
CA ASP A 480 8.92 26.81 16.53
C ASP A 480 8.06 25.64 16.96
N VAL A 481 7.29 25.08 16.01
CA VAL A 481 6.38 23.96 16.22
C VAL A 481 7.05 22.63 15.90
N ASN A 482 7.59 22.47 14.68
CA ASN A 482 7.99 21.16 14.20
C ASN A 482 9.27 20.60 14.86
N GLN A 483 10.06 21.43 15.57
CA GLN A 483 11.22 20.96 16.33
C GLN A 483 10.85 20.12 17.58
N ILE A 484 9.58 20.13 17.99
CA ILE A 484 9.11 19.37 19.15
C ILE A 484 9.08 17.87 18.80
N GLU A 485 9.86 17.05 19.52
CA GLU A 485 10.01 15.60 19.28
C GLU A 485 9.80 14.76 20.56
N THR A 486 8.83 15.15 21.38
CA THR A 486 8.42 14.37 22.57
C THR A 486 7.63 13.12 22.18
N SER A 487 7.37 12.23 23.16
CA SER A 487 6.46 11.09 22.96
C SER A 487 5.02 11.53 22.64
N SER A 488 4.63 12.74 23.02
CA SER A 488 3.33 13.37 22.74
C SER A 488 3.43 14.47 21.68
N LYS A 489 4.44 14.43 20.81
CA LYS A 489 4.81 15.56 19.93
C LYS A 489 3.66 16.19 19.16
N ILE A 490 2.68 15.42 18.71
CA ILE A 490 1.53 15.98 17.98
C ILE A 490 0.69 16.88 18.89
N LYS A 491 0.38 16.43 20.10
CA LYS A 491 -0.34 17.24 21.10
C LYS A 491 0.45 18.49 21.46
N ASP A 492 1.75 18.34 21.68
CA ASP A 492 2.63 19.44 22.09
C ASP A 492 2.78 20.47 20.96
N ARG A 493 2.81 20.02 19.69
CA ARG A 493 2.77 20.88 18.50
C ARG A 493 1.46 21.65 18.39
N LEU A 494 0.32 20.99 18.61
CA LEU A 494 -0.98 21.66 18.62
C LEU A 494 -1.04 22.73 19.72
N THR A 495 -0.57 22.40 20.93
CA THR A 495 -0.47 23.36 22.03
C THR A 495 0.43 24.54 21.66
N LYS A 496 1.57 24.26 21.02
CA LYS A 496 2.50 25.31 20.59
C LYS A 496 1.92 26.24 19.53
N ILE A 497 1.12 25.68 18.61
CA ILE A 497 0.39 26.47 17.61
C ILE A 497 -0.56 27.46 18.30
N GLU A 498 -1.31 27.00 19.31
CA GLU A 498 -2.26 27.83 20.06
C GLU A 498 -1.56 28.91 20.89
N GLU A 499 -0.44 28.59 21.55
CA GLU A 499 0.42 29.57 22.25
C GLU A 499 0.91 30.70 21.32
N LEU A 500 1.13 30.38 20.05
CA LEU A 500 1.55 31.31 19.01
C LEU A 500 0.37 32.00 18.31
N GLY A 501 -0.83 31.95 18.91
CA GLY A 501 -2.06 32.57 18.43
C GLY A 501 -2.78 31.81 17.31
N GLY A 502 -2.27 30.63 16.94
CA GLY A 502 -2.82 29.80 15.88
C GLY A 502 -4.17 29.16 16.26
N GLN A 503 -5.11 29.17 15.33
CA GLN A 503 -6.41 28.50 15.46
C GLN A 503 -6.57 27.47 14.35
N LEU A 504 -6.87 26.22 14.71
CA LEU A 504 -7.08 25.15 13.73
C LEU A 504 -8.54 25.11 13.28
N GLU A 505 -8.79 25.41 12.01
CA GLU A 505 -10.10 25.29 11.37
C GLU A 505 -10.05 24.15 10.36
N PHE A 506 -11.03 23.23 10.39
CA PHE A 506 -11.11 22.16 9.40
C PHE A 506 -11.22 22.75 7.99
N TYR A 507 -10.32 22.33 7.10
CA TYR A 507 -10.29 22.79 5.72
C TYR A 507 -10.86 21.75 4.76
N LYS A 508 -10.33 20.53 4.78
CA LYS A 508 -10.81 19.39 3.97
C LYS A 508 -10.16 18.08 4.41
N CYS A 509 -10.69 16.94 3.96
CA CYS A 509 -9.91 15.70 3.96
C CYS A 509 -8.78 15.78 2.91
N GLU A 510 -7.66 15.12 3.16
CA GLU A 510 -6.55 15.06 2.18
C GLU A 510 -6.95 14.27 0.92
N ASN A 511 -7.79 13.25 1.09
CA ASN A 511 -8.26 12.41 -0.01
C ASN A 511 -9.72 12.73 -0.36
N ASP A 512 -9.94 13.10 -1.62
CA ASP A 512 -11.27 13.50 -2.12
C ASP A 512 -12.25 12.32 -2.12
N VAL A 513 -11.80 11.10 -2.44
CA VAL A 513 -12.65 9.90 -2.38
C VAL A 513 -13.15 9.66 -0.97
N PHE A 514 -12.28 9.79 0.04
CA PHE A 514 -12.70 9.64 1.43
C PHE A 514 -13.69 10.74 1.83
N ASN A 515 -13.43 12.01 1.47
CA ASN A 515 -14.37 13.11 1.69
C ASN A 515 -15.75 12.80 1.12
N ASP A 516 -15.81 12.35 -0.14
CA ASP A 516 -17.07 12.08 -0.82
C ASP A 516 -17.80 10.90 -0.18
N ASN A 517 -17.06 9.86 0.21
CA ASN A 517 -17.63 8.74 0.95
C ASN A 517 -18.21 9.21 2.29
N LEU A 518 -17.50 10.04 3.06
CA LEU A 518 -17.98 10.60 4.31
C LEU A 518 -19.28 11.39 4.09
N ARG A 519 -19.31 12.24 3.06
CA ARG A 519 -20.50 13.04 2.71
C ARG A 519 -21.69 12.22 2.26
N LYS A 520 -21.47 11.03 1.67
CA LYS A 520 -22.54 10.07 1.36
C LYS A 520 -23.12 9.41 2.61
N ALA A 521 -22.30 9.17 3.64
CA ALA A 521 -22.78 8.67 4.92
C ALA A 521 -23.61 9.74 5.65
N ASP A 522 -23.10 10.97 5.71
CA ASP A 522 -23.84 12.15 6.19
C ASP A 522 -23.16 13.41 5.64
N SER A 523 -23.95 14.40 5.21
CA SER A 523 -23.41 15.60 4.54
C SER A 523 -22.44 16.42 5.38
N LEU A 524 -22.49 16.34 6.71
CA LEU A 524 -21.61 17.02 7.67
C LEU A 524 -20.61 16.07 8.36
N MET A 525 -20.50 14.82 7.88
CA MET A 525 -19.62 13.81 8.48
C MET A 525 -18.13 14.23 8.50
N PRO A 526 -17.56 14.82 7.42
CA PRO A 526 -16.17 15.30 7.47
C PRO A 526 -15.94 16.28 8.62
N GLU A 527 -16.86 17.21 8.84
CA GLU A 527 -16.80 18.24 9.86
C GLU A 527 -16.90 17.63 11.27
N TYR A 528 -17.85 16.70 11.50
CA TYR A 528 -17.99 16.00 12.78
C TYR A 528 -16.76 15.17 13.14
N LEU A 529 -16.20 14.46 12.17
CA LEU A 529 -14.99 13.66 12.40
C LEU A 529 -13.75 14.54 12.57
N ALA A 530 -13.64 15.66 11.86
CA ALA A 530 -12.55 16.60 12.05
C ALA A 530 -12.54 17.16 13.48
N GLU A 531 -13.69 17.56 14.00
CA GLU A 531 -13.81 17.99 15.40
C GLU A 531 -13.38 16.86 16.36
N THR A 532 -13.88 15.65 16.16
CA THR A 532 -13.58 14.47 16.98
C THR A 532 -12.08 14.14 16.97
N VAL A 533 -11.45 14.16 15.80
CA VAL A 533 -10.01 13.91 15.62
C VAL A 533 -9.18 15.00 16.31
N LEU A 534 -9.57 16.26 16.19
CA LEU A 534 -8.87 17.36 16.85
C LEU A 534 -8.97 17.24 18.38
N LYS A 535 -10.15 16.92 18.93
CA LYS A 535 -10.34 16.66 20.37
C LYS A 535 -9.43 15.53 20.87
N TYR A 536 -9.32 14.44 20.10
CA TYR A 536 -8.43 13.31 20.41
C TYR A 536 -6.95 13.72 20.49
N TYR A 537 -6.43 14.40 19.46
CA TYR A 537 -5.01 14.80 19.47
C TYR A 537 -4.69 15.92 20.47
N LYS A 538 -5.68 16.68 20.91
CA LYS A 538 -5.57 17.59 22.08
C LYS A 538 -5.57 16.85 23.42
N GLY A 539 -5.86 15.54 23.42
CA GLY A 539 -5.86 14.69 24.61
C GLY A 539 -7.14 14.79 25.44
N GLN A 540 -8.28 15.13 24.82
CA GLN A 540 -9.57 15.28 25.52
C GLN A 540 -10.30 13.94 25.73
N GLY A 541 -9.83 12.86 25.14
CA GLY A 541 -10.45 11.53 25.25
C GLY A 541 -9.82 10.56 24.28
N ARG A 542 -10.22 9.29 24.36
CA ARG A 542 -9.80 8.24 23.40
C ARG A 542 -10.99 7.53 22.78
N TYR A 543 -12.04 7.28 23.55
CA TYR A 543 -13.23 6.59 23.06
C TYR A 543 -14.16 7.57 22.34
N LEU A 544 -14.85 7.12 21.30
CA LEU A 544 -15.77 7.98 20.57
C LEU A 544 -16.90 8.51 21.46
N ARG A 545 -17.38 7.68 22.40
CA ARG A 545 -18.34 8.09 23.44
C ARG A 545 -17.88 9.24 24.35
N ASP A 546 -16.57 9.46 24.46
CA ASP A 546 -16.00 10.55 25.26
C ASP A 546 -15.74 11.82 24.40
N LEU A 547 -15.58 11.65 23.08
CA LEU A 547 -15.18 12.70 22.14
C LEU A 547 -16.37 13.35 21.42
N VAL A 548 -17.49 12.63 21.33
CA VAL A 548 -18.74 13.07 20.70
C VAL A 548 -19.75 13.37 21.81
N ASP A 549 -19.97 14.65 22.07
CA ASP A 549 -20.71 15.21 23.21
C ASP A 549 -22.12 15.71 22.87
N ASP A 550 -22.51 15.63 21.59
CA ASP A 550 -23.82 16.05 21.09
C ASP A 550 -24.67 14.83 20.67
N GLU A 551 -25.96 14.85 21.01
CA GLU A 551 -26.88 13.73 20.77
C GLU A 551 -27.09 13.48 19.27
N ILE A 552 -27.22 14.55 18.48
CA ILE A 552 -27.41 14.45 17.02
C ILE A 552 -26.13 13.90 16.38
N LYS A 553 -24.96 14.45 16.74
CA LYS A 553 -23.66 13.95 16.26
C LYS A 553 -23.45 12.49 16.63
N THR A 554 -23.87 12.08 17.83
CA THR A 554 -23.78 10.68 18.27
C THR A 554 -24.54 9.73 17.33
N ILE A 555 -25.77 10.08 16.95
CA ILE A 555 -26.57 9.29 16.00
C ILE A 555 -25.87 9.22 14.64
N ARG A 556 -25.36 10.35 14.12
CA ARG A 556 -24.66 10.36 12.83
C ARG A 556 -23.36 9.56 12.84
N VAL A 557 -22.57 9.67 13.90
CA VAL A 557 -21.32 8.91 14.07
C VAL A 557 -21.61 7.41 14.15
N LYS A 558 -22.71 6.99 14.81
CA LYS A 558 -23.17 5.59 14.80
C LYS A 558 -23.45 5.09 13.38
N ASP A 559 -24.11 5.88 12.54
CA ASP A 559 -24.36 5.53 11.13
C ASP A 559 -23.07 5.44 10.32
N PHE A 560 -22.12 6.34 10.56
CA PHE A 560 -20.79 6.29 9.94
C PHE A 560 -20.00 5.03 10.34
N LEU A 561 -20.00 4.64 11.62
CA LEU A 561 -19.34 3.42 12.08
C LEU A 561 -19.93 2.18 11.42
N LYS A 562 -21.26 2.13 11.28
CA LYS A 562 -21.95 1.09 10.52
C LYS A 562 -21.53 1.11 9.04
N ALA A 563 -21.44 2.28 8.41
CA ALA A 563 -21.02 2.39 7.02
C ALA A 563 -19.60 1.83 6.81
N ILE A 564 -18.63 2.18 7.67
CA ILE A 564 -17.28 1.60 7.60
C ILE A 564 -17.29 0.09 7.81
N LEU A 565 -18.08 -0.39 8.78
CA LEU A 565 -18.15 -1.81 9.05
C LEU A 565 -18.67 -2.58 7.83
N LEU A 566 -19.73 -2.09 7.21
CA LEU A 566 -20.53 -2.88 6.27
C LEU A 566 -20.24 -2.64 4.78
N GLY A 567 -19.58 -1.53 4.40
CA GLY A 567 -19.28 -1.32 2.98
C GLY A 567 -18.26 -0.24 2.62
N MET A 568 -18.11 0.79 3.46
CA MET A 568 -17.28 1.95 3.14
C MET A 568 -15.78 1.68 3.36
N PHE A 569 -14.97 2.00 2.35
CA PHE A 569 -13.51 2.05 2.44
C PHE A 569 -13.02 3.50 2.33
N SER A 570 -11.83 3.80 2.85
CA SER A 570 -11.28 5.16 2.80
C SER A 570 -10.74 5.54 1.43
N GLY A 571 -10.21 4.58 0.67
CA GLY A 571 -9.56 4.84 -0.62
C GLY A 571 -10.38 4.49 -1.87
N THR A 572 -11.54 3.84 -1.70
CA THR A 572 -12.35 3.34 -2.83
C THR A 572 -13.69 4.08 -2.87
N PRO A 573 -14.13 4.62 -4.01
CA PRO A 573 -15.45 5.26 -4.10
C PRO A 573 -16.56 4.34 -3.64
N TRP A 574 -17.38 4.83 -2.71
CA TRP A 574 -18.50 4.10 -2.15
C TRP A 574 -19.80 4.60 -2.79
N ASP A 575 -20.67 3.68 -3.20
CA ASP A 575 -21.97 3.96 -3.81
C ASP A 575 -23.11 4.07 -2.79
N GLY A 576 -22.81 3.85 -1.51
CA GLY A 576 -23.81 3.80 -0.43
C GLY A 576 -24.31 2.38 -0.12
N ALA A 577 -23.92 1.37 -0.90
CA ALA A 577 -24.36 -0.01 -0.70
C ALA A 577 -23.53 -0.72 0.39
N TYR A 578 -24.19 -1.58 1.17
CA TYR A 578 -23.51 -2.48 2.10
C TYR A 578 -23.18 -3.80 1.41
N THR A 579 -21.95 -4.26 1.59
CA THR A 579 -21.46 -5.56 1.08
C THR A 579 -21.52 -6.65 2.16
N CYS A 580 -21.95 -6.28 3.36
CA CYS A 580 -21.99 -7.10 4.54
C CYS A 580 -23.20 -6.69 5.41
N ASN A 581 -23.79 -7.64 6.14
CA ASN A 581 -24.99 -7.44 6.96
C ASN A 581 -24.71 -7.46 8.46
N GLY A 582 -23.45 -7.67 8.87
CA GLY A 582 -23.12 -7.70 10.27
C GLY A 582 -21.70 -8.17 10.57
N LEU A 583 -21.52 -8.57 11.81
CA LEU A 583 -20.23 -8.87 12.37
C LEU A 583 -20.35 -10.03 13.37
N VAL A 584 -19.45 -11.00 13.22
CA VAL A 584 -19.14 -11.98 14.26
C VAL A 584 -17.97 -11.45 15.09
N VAL A 585 -18.20 -11.32 16.40
CA VAL A 585 -17.18 -10.91 17.35
C VAL A 585 -16.63 -12.12 18.07
N VAL A 586 -15.31 -12.36 17.96
CA VAL A 586 -14.62 -13.38 18.76
C VAL A 586 -14.13 -12.74 20.04
N ARG A 587 -14.71 -13.09 21.17
CA ARG A 587 -14.32 -12.61 22.50
C ARG A 587 -12.96 -13.17 22.92
N LYS A 588 -12.39 -12.60 23.98
CA LYS A 588 -11.09 -13.04 24.55
C LYS A 588 -11.10 -14.47 25.08
N ASP A 589 -12.26 -14.93 25.55
CA ASP A 589 -12.50 -16.31 25.95
C ASP A 589 -12.81 -17.24 24.77
N GLY A 590 -12.83 -16.74 23.54
CA GLY A 590 -13.10 -17.53 22.33
C GLY A 590 -14.57 -17.65 21.97
N ASP A 591 -15.49 -17.19 22.83
CA ASP A 591 -16.91 -17.22 22.50
C ASP A 591 -17.27 -16.22 21.40
N LEU A 592 -18.34 -16.53 20.68
CA LEU A 592 -18.77 -15.77 19.51
C LEU A 592 -20.07 -15.02 19.81
N LEU A 593 -20.15 -13.76 19.36
CA LEU A 593 -21.37 -12.96 19.40
C LEU A 593 -21.70 -12.40 18.02
N LEU A 594 -23.00 -12.34 17.72
CA LEU A 594 -23.53 -11.73 16.51
C LEU A 594 -23.96 -10.28 16.76
N TYR A 595 -23.50 -9.38 15.89
CA TYR A 595 -24.06 -8.04 15.72
C TYR A 595 -24.53 -7.89 14.28
N HIS A 596 -25.83 -7.80 14.05
CA HIS A 596 -26.43 -7.90 12.72
C HIS A 596 -27.41 -6.76 12.46
N VAL A 597 -27.64 -6.42 11.19
CA VAL A 597 -28.65 -5.41 10.80
C VAL A 597 -30.09 -5.78 11.19
N ILE A 598 -30.37 -7.06 11.48
CA ILE A 598 -31.64 -7.50 12.10
C ILE A 598 -31.87 -6.75 13.42
N LYS A 599 -30.79 -6.46 14.14
CA LYS A 599 -30.78 -5.67 15.39
C LYS A 599 -29.89 -4.45 15.23
N ASP A 600 -30.23 -3.61 14.26
CA ASP A 600 -29.44 -2.44 13.86
C ASP A 600 -29.07 -1.52 15.03
N ALA A 601 -30.01 -1.29 15.96
CA ALA A 601 -29.77 -0.46 17.14
C ALA A 601 -28.66 -1.03 18.05
N ASP A 602 -28.67 -2.35 18.29
CA ASP A 602 -27.65 -3.01 19.11
C ASP A 602 -26.28 -2.99 18.42
N LEU A 603 -26.25 -3.23 17.11
CA LEU A 603 -25.04 -3.14 16.29
C LEU A 603 -24.40 -1.74 16.39
N LYS A 604 -25.21 -0.69 16.19
CA LYS A 604 -24.75 0.71 16.27
C LYS A 604 -24.28 1.10 17.67
N GLU A 605 -25.03 0.68 18.70
CA GLU A 605 -24.67 0.95 20.09
C GLU A 605 -23.36 0.28 20.47
N TYR A 606 -23.20 -0.99 20.09
CA TYR A 606 -21.96 -1.74 20.27
C TYR A 606 -20.78 -1.02 19.60
N LEU A 607 -20.91 -0.64 18.33
CA LEU A 607 -19.84 0.05 17.61
C LEU A 607 -19.45 1.35 18.30
N PHE A 608 -20.42 2.18 18.69
CA PHE A 608 -20.13 3.48 19.31
C PHE A 608 -19.48 3.35 20.68
N LEU A 609 -19.99 2.44 21.52
CA LEU A 609 -19.47 2.25 22.87
C LEU A 609 -18.12 1.52 22.88
N ASN A 610 -17.81 0.70 21.88
CA ASN A 610 -16.59 -0.11 21.83
C ASN A 610 -15.59 0.37 20.79
N THR A 611 -15.64 1.63 20.35
CA THR A 611 -14.62 2.17 19.45
C THR A 611 -13.83 3.32 20.07
N LYS A 612 -12.54 3.34 19.73
CA LYS A 612 -11.60 4.39 20.12
C LYS A 612 -10.79 4.89 18.93
N LEU A 613 -10.32 6.12 19.04
CA LEU A 613 -9.27 6.64 18.17
C LEU A 613 -7.90 6.18 18.66
N ASP A 614 -7.01 5.95 17.70
CA ASP A 614 -5.64 5.49 17.93
C ASP A 614 -4.65 6.35 17.13
N THR A 615 -3.41 6.48 17.62
CA THR A 615 -2.39 7.30 16.95
C THR A 615 -1.54 6.40 16.07
N ALA A 616 -1.71 6.55 14.76
CA ALA A 616 -0.90 5.83 13.78
C ALA A 616 0.52 6.40 13.68
N SER A 617 1.39 5.73 12.93
CA SER A 617 2.73 6.27 12.64
C SER A 617 2.63 7.57 11.83
N SER A 618 2.92 8.69 12.49
CA SER A 618 2.89 10.03 11.90
C SER A 618 3.82 10.15 10.70
N THR A 619 4.95 9.46 10.75
CA THR A 619 5.95 9.41 9.69
C THR A 619 5.44 8.63 8.48
N ARG A 620 4.91 7.42 8.71
CA ARG A 620 4.40 6.55 7.64
C ARG A 620 3.27 7.23 6.87
N HIS A 621 2.29 7.78 7.60
CA HIS A 621 1.07 8.35 7.02
C HIS A 621 1.13 9.87 6.83
N ARG A 622 2.29 10.49 7.04
CA ARG A 622 2.60 11.90 6.71
C ARG A 622 1.66 12.93 7.34
N PHE A 623 1.50 12.87 8.66
CA PHE A 623 0.71 13.83 9.43
C PHE A 623 1.44 14.27 10.71
N GLY A 624 0.88 15.24 11.43
CA GLY A 624 1.41 15.69 12.72
C GLY A 624 2.49 16.78 12.66
N THR A 625 2.67 17.44 11.51
CA THR A 625 3.54 18.61 11.33
C THR A 625 2.77 19.79 10.74
N ILE A 626 3.19 21.01 11.08
CA ILE A 626 2.70 22.25 10.45
C ILE A 626 3.44 22.46 9.12
N TYR A 627 2.75 22.97 8.11
CA TYR A 627 3.30 23.20 6.77
C TYR A 627 2.72 24.48 6.16
N GLN A 628 3.37 25.03 5.13
CA GLN A 628 2.91 26.22 4.43
C GLN A 628 2.73 25.91 2.94
N GLU A 629 1.58 26.27 2.38
CA GLU A 629 1.31 26.11 0.95
C GLU A 629 1.77 27.34 0.16
N THR A 630 1.79 27.22 -1.18
CA THR A 630 2.20 28.29 -2.10
C THR A 630 1.34 29.57 -2.00
N ASN A 631 0.13 29.44 -1.46
CA ASN A 631 -0.77 30.56 -1.16
C ASN A 631 -0.37 31.34 0.11
N GLY A 632 0.72 30.96 0.78
CA GLY A 632 1.23 31.59 2.00
C GLY A 632 0.49 31.19 3.29
N LYS A 633 -0.53 30.35 3.21
CA LYS A 633 -1.30 29.89 4.38
C LYS A 633 -0.65 28.69 5.05
N TYR A 634 -0.85 28.59 6.36
CA TYR A 634 -0.37 27.47 7.17
C TYR A 634 -1.43 26.40 7.35
N TYR A 635 -1.00 25.15 7.41
CA TYR A 635 -1.87 23.99 7.53
C TYR A 635 -1.26 22.94 8.47
N PHE A 636 -2.12 22.10 9.04
CA PHE A 636 -1.74 20.97 9.89
C PHE A 636 -2.56 19.73 9.51
N LYS A 637 -1.93 18.56 9.46
CA LYS A 637 -2.63 17.28 9.19
C LYS A 637 -2.79 16.45 10.45
N LEU A 638 -3.97 15.88 10.65
CA LEU A 638 -4.25 14.85 11.64
C LEU A 638 -4.82 13.61 10.96
N ASN A 639 -4.52 12.42 11.48
CA ASN A 639 -4.97 11.15 10.90
C ASN A 639 -6.09 10.52 11.73
N LEU A 640 -7.09 9.96 11.04
CA LEU A 640 -8.13 9.14 11.64
C LEU A 640 -7.78 7.66 11.54
N GLN A 641 -7.67 7.01 12.70
CA GLN A 641 -7.63 5.56 12.85
C GLN A 641 -8.65 5.14 13.91
N ILE A 642 -9.48 4.14 13.59
CA ILE A 642 -10.54 3.66 14.49
C ILE A 642 -10.30 2.20 14.83
N ARG A 643 -10.16 1.90 16.12
CA ARG A 643 -10.02 0.55 16.68
C ARG A 643 -11.30 0.16 17.41
N ASN A 644 -11.66 -1.11 17.32
CA ASN A 644 -12.67 -1.72 18.17
C ASN A 644 -11.99 -2.24 19.46
N THR A 645 -12.61 -2.09 20.62
CA THR A 645 -11.96 -2.22 21.95
C THR A 645 -12.56 -3.28 22.83
#